data_AF-A0A8H8DBL8-F1
#
_entry.id   AF-A0A8H8DBL8-F1
#
_cell.length_a   1.000
_cell.length_b   1.000
_cell.length_c   1.000
_cell.angle_alpha   90.00
_cell.angle_beta   90.00
_cell.angle_gamma   90.00
#
_symmetry.space_group_name_H-M   'P 1'
#
loop_
_entity.id
_entity.type
_entity.pdbx_description
1 polymer ?
#
loop_
_entity_poly.entity_id
_entity_poly.type
_entity_poly.pdbx_seq_one_letter_code
_entity_poly.pdbx_strand_id
1 'polypeptide(L)'
;MASIHKRLKASDGQSVPDNALQSQNILNLFPREILLPIIGEAGISNLEQMFDQSFLDSNTNLKQVLIDVIAKRNLRFQNDPVERPFLEKEDTNVITVATSRGFQSMFNFYVTEGINAVHEIDFCIRKRHDLPDLQLLLESLKQSDQVKLKVSFENCCQSPDLYLDRLSDLFISVKDVLVSVRLSERDIPGFIDLDCFSCVEELSIVGYNVRGSLENCNNLKKLHYEPDKHCHNILDLKLPSSLKILNLYQCQFFKQSLQTLHRYRYRFSLEEICLQFDSEDEEFSRVMVSLLQDLTCVNTNKVAFKSSKFGSTDLMLNQYLHDVSHLVTPLKSLSMEFLGFPLTPIPSCELELTIAQPIEHHIASNLLSNLRALRLGGKIANSRQMWELLPPNIEVLDVSHALQSPLGEEINFSRFPNLKELYLQGNDIGHHVSDILFPNSVEILNLCGCSIGSISDVRFSKCLLMLDLSNNHIKTIYRPHFPKFMKNLSVSRNELVLCDLSLNASKESLNITLLDWKFEADYVRNHVCMRLPSGIAELNAEFCEPLDSTLEFSASLQHLSLTQCHLMNIAPLKLDSCSNLKYLCLVGSTYTLNDTSFPPSLEGIDFSFTSLEEAPTELSNLPRLRILDLSMNLITHVDIELSSSVESLNLSGNRIESLLLSFRGECEPRLWNLFLGRNKLREITGSSLGFRSNVVHKDMYELDLSDNEEVTMDQGLLFSLSNSLQYLWITDEDGMVVNKGQGKLFCHR
;
A
#
# COMPACT_ATOMS: atom_id res chain seq x y z
N MET A 1 7.33 -29.83 2.82
CA MET A 1 8.58 -29.45 2.10
C MET A 1 9.44 -28.47 2.87
N ALA A 2 8.93 -27.30 3.29
CA ALA A 2 9.71 -26.32 4.09
C ALA A 2 10.30 -26.90 5.40
N SER A 3 9.57 -27.79 6.09
CA SER A 3 10.08 -28.51 7.28
C SER A 3 11.27 -29.43 6.97
N ILE A 4 11.34 -29.98 5.75
CA ILE A 4 12.46 -30.84 5.30
C ILE A 4 13.68 -29.96 4.98
N HIS A 5 13.48 -28.83 4.30
CA HIS A 5 14.55 -27.87 4.00
C HIS A 5 15.18 -27.25 5.26
N LYS A 6 14.36 -26.87 6.26
CA LYS A 6 14.84 -26.30 7.53
C LYS A 6 15.69 -27.28 8.36
N ARG A 7 15.40 -28.59 8.29
CA ARG A 7 16.23 -29.65 8.92
C ARG A 7 17.58 -29.87 8.23
N LEU A 8 17.71 -29.49 6.95
CA LEU A 8 18.93 -29.69 6.17
C LEU A 8 19.94 -28.54 6.40
N LYS A 9 19.49 -27.28 6.51
CA LYS A 9 20.36 -26.11 6.80
C LYS A 9 21.00 -26.15 8.21
N ALA A 10 20.41 -26.85 9.17
CA ALA A 10 20.94 -26.95 10.53
C ALA A 10 22.17 -27.87 10.66
N SER A 11 22.61 -28.54 9.58
CA SER A 11 23.64 -29.59 9.62
C SER A 11 25.05 -29.15 9.18
N ASP A 12 25.26 -27.89 8.81
CA ASP A 12 26.54 -27.40 8.23
C ASP A 12 27.70 -27.22 9.24
N GLY A 13 27.63 -27.83 10.43
CA GLY A 13 28.66 -27.71 11.47
C GLY A 13 29.27 -29.02 11.99
N GLN A 14 28.76 -30.19 11.59
CA GLN A 14 29.30 -31.48 12.06
C GLN A 14 29.31 -32.51 10.93
N SER A 15 30.32 -33.39 10.94
CA SER A 15 30.57 -34.43 9.94
C SER A 15 29.27 -35.09 9.47
N VAL A 16 28.94 -34.89 8.19
CA VAL A 16 27.72 -35.36 7.54
C VAL A 16 27.62 -36.90 7.61
N PRO A 17 26.58 -37.48 8.24
CA PRO A 17 26.24 -38.87 8.02
C PRO A 17 25.51 -39.01 6.68
N ASP A 18 25.74 -40.12 5.96
CA ASP A 18 25.21 -40.46 4.62
C ASP A 18 23.69 -40.26 4.41
N ASN A 19 22.91 -40.06 5.48
CA ASN A 19 21.47 -39.80 5.43
C ASN A 19 21.08 -38.35 5.05
N ALA A 20 21.95 -37.35 5.20
CA ALA A 20 21.65 -35.97 4.80
C ALA A 20 21.74 -35.76 3.28
N LEU A 21 22.68 -36.43 2.60
CA LEU A 21 22.76 -36.50 1.13
C LEU A 21 21.56 -37.21 0.50
N GLN A 22 20.92 -38.14 1.22
CA GLN A 22 19.71 -38.81 0.73
C GLN A 22 18.46 -37.91 0.79
N SER A 23 18.41 -36.93 1.71
CA SER A 23 17.22 -36.09 1.92
C SER A 23 17.20 -34.80 1.10
N GLN A 24 18.36 -34.27 0.69
CA GLN A 24 18.46 -33.19 -0.32
C GLN A 24 17.95 -33.60 -1.71
N ASN A 25 17.88 -34.91 -2.00
CA ASN A 25 17.48 -35.48 -3.29
C ASN A 25 16.01 -35.92 -3.38
N ILE A 26 15.24 -35.92 -2.28
CA ILE A 26 13.88 -36.51 -2.27
C ILE A 26 12.88 -35.71 -3.13
N LEU A 27 13.00 -34.38 -3.17
CA LEU A 27 12.06 -33.55 -3.92
C LEU A 27 12.29 -33.63 -5.44
N ASN A 28 13.54 -33.84 -5.86
CA ASN A 28 13.85 -34.08 -7.26
C ASN A 28 13.26 -35.39 -7.80
N LEU A 29 12.89 -36.33 -6.92
CA LEU A 29 12.23 -37.59 -7.31
C LEU A 29 10.76 -37.40 -7.70
N PHE A 30 10.13 -36.29 -7.32
CA PHE A 30 8.74 -36.03 -7.72
C PHE A 30 8.70 -35.44 -9.13
N PRO A 31 7.93 -36.04 -10.06
CA PRO A 31 7.75 -35.49 -11.39
C PRO A 31 6.99 -34.15 -11.34
N ARG A 32 7.24 -33.34 -12.37
CA ARG A 32 6.66 -31.99 -12.55
C ARG A 32 5.13 -31.96 -12.40
N GLU A 33 4.44 -33.00 -12.87
CA GLU A 33 2.98 -33.14 -12.79
C GLU A 33 2.44 -33.23 -11.35
N ILE A 34 3.26 -33.70 -10.40
CA ILE A 34 2.90 -33.79 -8.98
C ILE A 34 3.30 -32.50 -8.25
N LEU A 35 4.44 -31.91 -8.61
CA LEU A 35 4.93 -30.69 -7.97
C LEU A 35 4.10 -29.46 -8.34
N LEU A 36 3.63 -29.34 -9.58
CA LEU A 36 2.91 -28.17 -10.07
C LEU A 36 1.60 -27.90 -9.28
N PRO A 37 0.70 -28.89 -9.06
CA PRO A 37 -0.49 -28.69 -8.24
C PRO A 37 -0.15 -28.36 -6.78
N ILE A 38 0.86 -29.03 -6.21
CA ILE A 38 1.27 -28.80 -4.81
C ILE A 38 1.76 -27.36 -4.61
N ILE A 39 2.56 -26.84 -5.54
CA ILE A 39 3.05 -25.45 -5.50
C ILE A 39 1.91 -24.46 -5.77
N GLY A 40 1.00 -24.81 -6.68
CA GLY A 40 -0.21 -24.01 -6.93
C GLY A 40 -1.06 -23.82 -5.68
N GLU A 41 -1.31 -24.91 -4.94
CA GLU A 41 -2.08 -24.89 -3.68
C GLU A 41 -1.30 -24.29 -2.50
N ALA A 42 0.01 -24.52 -2.43
CA ALA A 42 0.84 -23.95 -1.36
C ALA A 42 0.97 -22.43 -1.47
N GLY A 43 0.90 -21.88 -2.68
CA GLY A 43 1.13 -20.46 -2.94
C GLY A 43 2.62 -20.10 -2.90
N ILE A 44 3.11 -19.38 -3.91
CA ILE A 44 4.54 -19.07 -4.06
C ILE A 44 5.09 -18.24 -2.89
N SER A 45 4.28 -17.34 -2.32
CA SER A 45 4.67 -16.55 -1.14
C SER A 45 5.01 -17.40 0.07
N ASN A 46 4.46 -18.61 0.18
CA ASN A 46 4.81 -19.55 1.26
C ASN A 46 6.09 -20.35 0.96
N LEU A 47 6.71 -20.16 -0.22
CA LEU A 47 7.90 -20.88 -0.68
C LEU A 47 9.14 -20.00 -0.75
N GLU A 48 9.11 -18.77 -0.23
CA GLU A 48 10.25 -17.82 -0.20
C GLU A 48 11.56 -18.48 0.26
N GLN A 49 11.50 -19.29 1.32
CA GLN A 49 12.66 -19.97 1.91
C GLN A 49 13.28 -21.03 1.01
N MET A 50 12.61 -21.44 -0.07
CA MET A 50 13.08 -22.45 -1.01
C MET A 50 13.90 -21.86 -2.17
N PHE A 51 13.94 -20.53 -2.33
CA PHE A 51 14.71 -19.84 -3.38
C PHE A 51 16.21 -19.70 -3.04
N ASP A 52 16.76 -20.70 -2.35
CA ASP A 52 18.19 -20.83 -2.13
C ASP A 52 18.85 -21.49 -3.34
N GLN A 53 19.84 -20.81 -3.93
CA GLN A 53 20.46 -21.25 -5.19
C GLN A 53 21.06 -22.66 -5.07
N SER A 54 21.78 -22.94 -3.98
CA SER A 54 22.45 -24.23 -3.78
C SER A 54 21.43 -25.38 -3.66
N PHE A 55 20.28 -25.10 -3.04
CA PHE A 55 19.19 -26.04 -2.89
C PHE A 55 18.45 -26.31 -4.21
N LEU A 56 18.15 -25.26 -4.98
CA LEU A 56 17.46 -25.37 -6.26
C LEU A 56 18.32 -26.02 -7.34
N ASP A 57 19.64 -25.76 -7.35
CA ASP A 57 20.57 -26.42 -8.26
C ASP A 57 20.67 -27.93 -7.98
N SER A 58 20.44 -28.34 -6.73
CA SER A 58 20.34 -29.75 -6.34
C SER A 58 18.95 -30.38 -6.58
N ASN A 59 17.93 -29.57 -6.92
CA ASN A 59 16.54 -30.01 -7.10
C ASN A 59 15.96 -29.48 -8.42
N THR A 60 16.49 -29.96 -9.54
CA THR A 60 16.19 -29.45 -10.89
C THR A 60 14.72 -29.54 -11.30
N ASN A 61 14.00 -30.60 -10.94
CA ASN A 61 12.57 -30.71 -11.23
C ASN A 61 11.76 -29.63 -10.49
N LEU A 62 12.08 -29.37 -9.22
CA LEU A 62 11.45 -28.32 -8.43
C LEU A 62 11.81 -26.93 -8.97
N LYS A 63 13.08 -26.69 -9.30
CA LYS A 63 13.56 -25.46 -9.92
C LYS A 63 12.77 -25.14 -11.18
N GLN A 64 12.59 -26.13 -12.06
CA GLN A 64 11.83 -25.94 -13.29
C GLN A 64 10.35 -25.64 -13.04
N VAL A 65 9.72 -26.35 -12.10
CA VAL A 65 8.32 -26.08 -11.71
C VAL A 65 8.19 -24.66 -11.17
N LEU A 66 9.12 -24.21 -10.31
CA LEU A 66 9.11 -22.83 -9.80
C LEU A 66 9.23 -21.81 -10.93
N ILE A 67 10.15 -22.02 -11.88
CA ILE A 67 10.27 -21.18 -13.08
C ILE A 67 8.94 -21.11 -13.81
N ASP A 68 8.26 -22.25 -14.04
CA ASP A 68 6.99 -22.28 -14.76
C ASP A 68 5.88 -21.47 -14.07
N VAL A 69 5.84 -21.49 -12.74
CA VAL A 69 4.81 -20.79 -11.97
C VAL A 69 5.13 -19.29 -11.86
N ILE A 70 6.41 -18.92 -11.78
CA ILE A 70 6.83 -17.53 -11.58
C ILE A 70 7.10 -16.76 -12.89
N ALA A 71 7.45 -17.41 -14.01
CA ALA A 71 7.99 -16.75 -15.21
C ALA A 71 7.09 -15.69 -15.88
N LYS A 72 5.82 -15.57 -15.46
CA LYS A 72 4.88 -14.55 -15.93
C LYS A 72 4.36 -13.64 -14.82
N ARG A 73 4.97 -13.71 -13.64
CA ARG A 73 4.52 -12.98 -12.46
C ARG A 73 5.59 -11.98 -12.03
N ASN A 74 5.15 -10.88 -11.44
CA ASN A 74 6.01 -9.87 -10.87
C ASN A 74 6.04 -10.06 -9.35
N LEU A 75 7.18 -9.83 -8.73
CA LEU A 75 7.31 -9.78 -7.28
C LEU A 75 6.93 -8.38 -6.80
N ARG A 76 6.22 -8.30 -5.69
CA ARG A 76 6.01 -7.05 -4.95
C ARG A 76 6.38 -7.25 -3.49
N PHE A 77 7.31 -6.47 -2.97
CA PHE A 77 7.59 -6.39 -1.54
C PHE A 77 6.96 -5.14 -0.95
N GLN A 78 6.28 -5.30 0.18
CA GLN A 78 5.72 -4.20 0.97
C GLN A 78 6.17 -4.39 2.41
N ASN A 79 6.83 -3.39 3.01
CA ASN A 79 7.21 -3.44 4.42
C ASN A 79 6.05 -3.09 5.37
N ASP A 80 4.97 -2.55 4.80
CA ASP A 80 3.75 -2.19 5.50
C ASP A 80 2.53 -2.67 4.69
N PRO A 81 1.81 -3.70 5.17
CA PRO A 81 0.66 -4.24 4.45
C PRO A 81 -0.61 -3.38 4.60
N VAL A 82 -0.59 -2.30 5.39
CA VAL A 82 -1.81 -1.64 5.89
C VAL A 82 -2.55 -0.78 4.86
N GLU A 83 -1.96 -0.42 3.72
CA GLU A 83 -2.59 0.52 2.77
C GLU A 83 -2.79 -0.05 1.37
N ARG A 84 -3.73 -1.00 1.23
CA ARG A 84 -4.37 -1.25 -0.07
C ARG A 84 -5.72 -0.52 -0.13
N PRO A 85 -6.00 0.24 -1.20
CA PRO A 85 -7.33 0.81 -1.39
C PRO A 85 -8.38 -0.31 -1.42
N PHE A 86 -9.42 -0.17 -0.59
CA PHE A 86 -10.44 -1.21 -0.36
C PHE A 86 -11.14 -1.71 -1.65
N LEU A 87 -11.25 -0.82 -2.66
CA LEU A 87 -11.89 -1.09 -3.96
C LEU A 87 -10.90 -1.37 -5.11
N GLU A 88 -9.74 -1.99 -4.84
CA GLU A 88 -8.80 -2.41 -5.90
C GLU A 88 -8.81 -3.92 -6.15
N LYS A 89 -8.85 -4.30 -7.43
CA LYS A 89 -8.74 -5.70 -7.88
C LYS A 89 -7.33 -6.21 -7.63
N GLU A 90 -7.23 -7.37 -6.99
CA GLU A 90 -5.96 -8.09 -6.87
C GLU A 90 -5.39 -8.40 -8.26
N ASP A 91 -4.13 -8.00 -8.49
CA ASP A 91 -3.41 -8.40 -9.69
C ASP A 91 -2.88 -9.82 -9.51
N THR A 92 -3.57 -10.78 -10.14
CA THR A 92 -3.16 -12.20 -10.14
C THR A 92 -1.78 -12.46 -10.75
N ASN A 93 -1.20 -11.48 -11.45
CA ASN A 93 0.17 -11.54 -11.96
C ASN A 93 1.20 -11.06 -10.95
N VAL A 94 0.80 -10.56 -9.77
CA VAL A 94 1.73 -10.12 -8.73
C VAL A 94 1.80 -11.16 -7.61
N ILE A 95 3.02 -11.49 -7.20
CA ILE A 95 3.31 -12.28 -6.01
C ILE A 95 3.75 -11.30 -4.94
N THR A 96 2.90 -11.07 -3.94
CA THR A 96 3.30 -10.31 -2.76
C THR A 96 4.24 -11.17 -1.92
N VAL A 97 5.44 -10.65 -1.69
CA VAL A 97 6.50 -11.28 -0.92
C VAL A 97 6.49 -10.63 0.44
N ALA A 98 6.38 -11.45 1.49
CA ALA A 98 6.15 -10.97 2.85
C ALA A 98 7.37 -10.26 3.41
N THR A 99 8.58 -10.63 2.96
CA THR A 99 9.82 -10.21 3.61
C THR A 99 10.93 -9.79 2.66
N SER A 100 11.77 -8.85 3.11
CA SER A 100 12.89 -8.30 2.34
C SER A 100 13.86 -9.39 1.86
N ARG A 101 14.23 -10.32 2.74
CA ARG A 101 15.07 -11.49 2.40
C ARG A 101 14.39 -12.43 1.40
N GLY A 102 13.08 -12.66 1.55
CA GLY A 102 12.31 -13.45 0.58
C GLY A 102 12.34 -12.80 -0.79
N PHE A 103 12.14 -11.48 -0.84
CA PHE A 103 12.15 -10.70 -2.06
C PHE A 103 13.54 -10.73 -2.70
N GLN A 104 14.59 -10.48 -1.92
CA GLN A 104 15.98 -10.59 -2.37
C GLN A 104 16.27 -11.95 -3.01
N SER A 105 15.92 -13.04 -2.33
CA SER A 105 16.21 -14.41 -2.79
C SER A 105 15.51 -14.70 -4.11
N MET A 106 14.22 -14.36 -4.20
CA MET A 106 13.44 -14.54 -5.43
C MET A 106 13.91 -13.61 -6.55
N PHE A 107 14.14 -12.32 -6.29
CA PHE A 107 14.65 -11.36 -7.27
C PHE A 107 15.99 -11.84 -7.85
N ASN A 108 16.92 -12.24 -6.99
CA ASN A 108 18.23 -12.75 -7.41
C ASN A 108 18.12 -14.07 -8.18
N PHE A 109 17.08 -14.88 -7.92
CA PHE A 109 16.77 -16.06 -8.73
C PHE A 109 16.32 -15.67 -10.14
N TYR A 110 15.41 -14.69 -10.31
CA TYR A 110 15.03 -14.17 -11.64
C TYR A 110 16.24 -13.70 -12.44
N VAL A 111 17.13 -12.95 -11.79
CA VAL A 111 18.37 -12.47 -12.42
C VAL A 111 19.27 -13.63 -12.84
N THR A 112 19.43 -14.64 -11.99
CA THR A 112 20.32 -15.78 -12.25
C THR A 112 19.80 -16.65 -13.40
N GLU A 113 18.47 -16.82 -13.49
CA GLU A 113 17.83 -17.63 -14.53
C GLU A 113 17.47 -16.84 -15.80
N GLY A 114 17.73 -15.53 -15.85
CA GLY A 114 17.47 -14.68 -17.02
C GLY A 114 15.98 -14.55 -17.36
N ILE A 115 15.14 -14.46 -16.34
CA ILE A 115 13.68 -14.35 -16.50
C ILE A 115 13.30 -12.86 -16.62
N ASN A 116 12.76 -12.46 -17.77
CA ASN A 116 12.29 -11.08 -17.98
C ASN A 116 11.11 -10.77 -17.06
N ALA A 117 11.26 -9.79 -16.17
CA ALA A 117 10.21 -9.35 -15.27
C ALA A 117 10.45 -7.91 -14.78
N VAL A 118 9.38 -7.28 -14.28
CA VAL A 118 9.45 -5.96 -13.64
C VAL A 118 8.92 -6.10 -12.22
N HIS A 119 9.79 -6.01 -11.24
CA HIS A 119 9.45 -6.19 -9.83
C HIS A 119 9.25 -4.86 -9.12
N GLU A 120 8.54 -4.88 -8.00
CA GLU A 120 8.12 -3.68 -7.27
C GLU A 120 8.52 -3.78 -5.80
N ILE A 121 9.04 -2.68 -5.26
CA ILE A 121 9.24 -2.47 -3.82
C ILE A 121 8.40 -1.25 -3.46
N ASP A 122 7.38 -1.42 -2.62
CA ASP A 122 6.67 -0.31 -2.00
C ASP A 122 7.10 -0.23 -0.53
N PHE A 123 7.66 0.90 -0.14
CA PHE A 123 8.32 1.05 1.15
C PHE A 123 7.79 2.29 1.89
N CYS A 124 7.08 2.10 3.02
CA CYS A 124 6.69 3.20 3.92
C CYS A 124 7.74 3.38 5.02
N ILE A 125 8.29 4.58 5.15
CA ILE A 125 9.22 4.98 6.20
C ILE A 125 8.37 5.53 7.35
N ARG A 126 8.13 4.75 8.40
CA ARG A 126 7.42 5.20 9.61
C ARG A 126 8.40 5.69 10.68
N LYS A 127 9.58 5.09 10.72
CA LYS A 127 10.63 5.33 11.72
C LYS A 127 11.93 5.66 10.97
N ARG A 128 12.84 6.42 11.61
CA ARG A 128 14.14 6.83 11.02
C ARG A 128 14.96 5.63 10.51
N HIS A 129 14.70 4.49 11.11
CA HIS A 129 15.37 3.20 11.01
C HIS A 129 14.95 2.36 9.80
N ASP A 130 13.80 2.67 9.19
CA ASP A 130 13.32 1.92 8.03
C ASP A 130 14.20 2.19 6.77
N LEU A 131 14.83 3.37 6.70
CA LEU A 131 15.75 3.74 5.60
C LEU A 131 16.98 2.82 5.51
N PRO A 132 17.69 2.55 6.61
CA PRO A 132 18.72 1.52 6.67
C PRO A 132 18.28 0.15 6.10
N ASP A 133 17.09 -0.34 6.45
CA ASP A 133 16.56 -1.63 5.96
C ASP A 133 16.32 -1.65 4.45
N LEU A 134 15.78 -0.55 3.94
CA LEU A 134 15.63 -0.34 2.50
C LEU A 134 16.98 -0.32 1.78
N GLN A 135 17.97 0.42 2.32
CA GLN A 135 19.29 0.53 1.72
C GLN A 135 19.92 -0.86 1.54
N LEU A 136 19.89 -1.67 2.59
CA LEU A 136 20.36 -3.06 2.54
C LEU A 136 19.64 -3.88 1.50
N LEU A 137 18.31 -3.80 1.47
CA LEU A 137 17.52 -4.53 0.50
C LEU A 137 18.01 -4.22 -0.90
N LEU A 138 18.12 -2.93 -1.26
CA LEU A 138 18.59 -2.47 -2.57
C LEU A 138 20.04 -2.91 -2.85
N GLU A 139 20.96 -2.73 -1.91
CA GLU A 139 22.37 -3.15 -2.03
C GLU A 139 22.54 -4.67 -2.23
N SER A 140 21.58 -5.45 -1.74
CA SER A 140 21.60 -6.91 -1.80
C SER A 140 21.05 -7.51 -3.12
N LEU A 141 20.49 -6.67 -4.01
CA LEU A 141 19.92 -7.09 -5.29
C LEU A 141 20.98 -7.20 -6.38
N LYS A 142 20.95 -8.29 -7.15
CA LYS A 142 21.80 -8.48 -8.33
C LYS A 142 21.38 -7.55 -9.47
N GLN A 143 22.36 -6.97 -10.18
CA GLN A 143 22.09 -6.15 -11.37
C GLN A 143 21.74 -7.00 -12.61
N SER A 144 20.91 -6.46 -13.51
CA SER A 144 20.45 -7.14 -14.73
C SER A 144 19.86 -6.16 -15.75
N ASP A 145 20.03 -6.47 -17.04
CA ASP A 145 19.32 -5.77 -18.11
C ASP A 145 17.90 -6.32 -18.36
N GLN A 146 17.64 -7.56 -17.95
CA GLN A 146 16.40 -8.30 -18.21
C GLN A 146 15.37 -8.15 -17.10
N VAL A 147 15.85 -8.09 -15.85
CA VAL A 147 15.01 -7.88 -14.66
C VAL A 147 15.05 -6.41 -14.32
N LYS A 148 13.87 -5.79 -14.24
CA LYS A 148 13.73 -4.37 -13.88
C LYS A 148 13.06 -4.20 -12.54
N LEU A 149 13.32 -3.06 -11.90
CA LEU A 149 12.85 -2.73 -10.57
C LEU A 149 12.15 -1.37 -10.58
N LYS A 150 10.95 -1.34 -10.00
CA LYS A 150 10.25 -0.12 -9.62
C LYS A 150 10.34 0.03 -8.11
N VAL A 151 10.62 1.22 -7.64
CA VAL A 151 10.66 1.50 -6.21
C VAL A 151 9.75 2.68 -5.88
N SER A 152 8.83 2.46 -4.95
CA SER A 152 7.93 3.45 -4.39
C SER A 152 8.28 3.70 -2.93
N PHE A 153 8.35 4.97 -2.56
CA PHE A 153 8.61 5.43 -1.22
C PHE A 153 7.49 6.31 -0.76
N GLU A 154 6.97 5.99 0.42
CA GLU A 154 6.11 6.87 1.16
C GLU A 154 6.78 7.19 2.49
N ASN A 155 7.02 8.47 2.75
CA ASN A 155 7.56 8.86 4.04
C ASN A 155 6.43 9.27 4.98
N CYS A 156 6.19 8.36 5.92
CA CYS A 156 5.18 8.40 6.97
C CYS A 156 5.78 8.91 8.31
N CYS A 157 7.09 9.18 8.35
CA CYS A 157 7.84 9.52 9.56
C CYS A 157 7.74 11.01 9.88
N GLN A 158 7.15 11.37 11.01
CA GLN A 158 7.00 12.77 11.46
C GLN A 158 8.26 13.34 12.13
N SER A 159 9.44 12.82 11.80
CA SER A 159 10.68 13.22 12.44
C SER A 159 11.28 14.47 11.76
N PRO A 160 11.37 15.63 12.44
CA PRO A 160 11.89 16.87 11.84
C PRO A 160 13.38 16.81 11.47
N ASP A 161 14.12 15.83 12.00
CA ASP A 161 15.57 15.66 11.76
C ASP A 161 15.90 14.74 10.57
N LEU A 162 14.89 14.19 9.89
CA LEU A 162 15.11 13.27 8.77
C LEU A 162 15.38 14.06 7.49
N TYR A 163 16.64 14.23 7.11
CA TYR A 163 17.01 14.93 5.87
C TYR A 163 17.29 13.93 4.73
N LEU A 164 16.58 14.10 3.61
CA LEU A 164 16.63 13.20 2.45
C LEU A 164 17.52 13.72 1.31
N ASP A 165 18.38 14.71 1.56
CA ASP A 165 19.27 15.28 0.52
C ASP A 165 20.21 14.25 -0.13
N ARG A 166 20.43 13.10 0.52
CA ARG A 166 21.20 11.95 0.00
C ARG A 166 20.34 10.75 -0.42
N LEU A 167 19.03 10.92 -0.54
CA LEU A 167 18.13 9.84 -0.95
C LEU A 167 18.48 9.29 -2.33
N SER A 168 19.08 10.11 -3.20
CA SER A 168 19.63 9.66 -4.48
C SER A 168 20.70 8.57 -4.35
N ASP A 169 21.44 8.54 -3.23
CA ASP A 169 22.54 7.60 -3.01
C ASP A 169 22.02 6.15 -2.84
N LEU A 170 20.77 5.98 -2.38
CA LEU A 170 20.10 4.68 -2.25
C LEU A 170 20.01 3.93 -3.59
N PHE A 171 19.92 4.67 -4.69
CA PHE A 171 19.69 4.09 -6.01
C PHE A 171 20.97 3.75 -6.76
N ILE A 172 22.14 4.17 -6.24
CA ILE A 172 23.43 3.95 -6.92
C ILE A 172 23.68 2.46 -7.11
N SER A 173 23.36 1.64 -6.11
CA SER A 173 23.57 0.20 -6.13
C SER A 173 22.64 -0.53 -7.11
N VAL A 174 21.48 0.05 -7.45
CA VAL A 174 20.43 -0.56 -8.28
C VAL A 174 20.20 0.13 -9.63
N LYS A 175 21.10 1.04 -10.02
CA LYS A 175 20.92 1.90 -11.21
C LYS A 175 20.65 1.16 -12.53
N ASP A 176 21.16 -0.06 -12.72
CA ASP A 176 21.06 -0.79 -13.99
C ASP A 176 19.71 -1.53 -14.12
N VAL A 177 19.12 -1.90 -12.97
CA VAL A 177 17.79 -2.53 -12.89
C VAL A 177 16.67 -1.50 -12.71
N LEU A 178 16.95 -0.33 -12.15
CA LEU A 178 15.96 0.66 -11.77
C LEU A 178 15.30 1.32 -13.00
N VAL A 179 13.97 1.18 -13.11
CA VAL A 179 13.17 1.75 -14.21
C VAL A 179 12.20 2.83 -13.72
N SER A 180 11.76 2.76 -12.46
CA SER A 180 10.78 3.67 -11.89
C SER A 180 11.16 4.05 -10.46
N VAL A 181 11.04 5.33 -10.14
CA VAL A 181 11.13 5.86 -8.76
C VAL A 181 9.89 6.69 -8.46
N ARG A 182 9.20 6.37 -7.37
CA ARG A 182 8.11 7.17 -6.81
C ARG A 182 8.47 7.62 -5.40
N LEU A 183 8.37 8.92 -5.14
CA LEU A 183 8.62 9.56 -3.86
C LEU A 183 7.36 10.33 -3.46
N SER A 184 6.85 10.06 -2.26
CA SER A 184 5.64 10.69 -1.71
C SER A 184 5.85 11.02 -0.24
N GLU A 185 5.53 12.25 0.18
CA GLU A 185 5.70 12.68 1.57
C GLU A 185 4.79 13.83 2.00
N ARG A 186 4.62 13.98 3.32
CA ARG A 186 4.17 15.20 3.99
C ARG A 186 5.32 15.92 4.72
N ASP A 187 5.75 17.06 4.17
CA ASP A 187 6.37 18.17 4.91
C ASP A 187 7.84 18.03 5.41
N ILE A 188 8.80 17.41 4.67
CA ILE A 188 10.24 17.53 4.99
C ILE A 188 10.96 18.60 4.16
N PRO A 189 11.78 19.46 4.80
CA PRO A 189 12.64 20.41 4.09
C PRO A 189 13.78 19.69 3.34
N GLY A 190 13.95 20.00 2.06
CA GLY A 190 15.06 19.49 1.25
C GLY A 190 14.87 19.71 -0.25
N PHE A 191 15.87 19.32 -1.04
CA PHE A 191 15.79 19.31 -2.50
C PHE A 191 16.21 17.96 -3.09
N ILE A 192 15.39 17.43 -3.99
CA ILE A 192 15.74 16.29 -4.82
C ILE A 192 16.52 16.77 -6.04
N ASP A 193 17.69 16.18 -6.26
CA ASP A 193 18.50 16.45 -7.44
C ASP A 193 18.04 15.60 -8.63
N LEU A 194 17.49 16.24 -9.66
CA LEU A 194 16.97 15.55 -10.85
C LEU A 194 18.07 14.85 -11.65
N ASP A 195 19.31 15.34 -11.58
CA ASP A 195 20.43 14.79 -12.36
C ASP A 195 20.76 13.35 -11.95
N CYS A 196 20.35 12.94 -10.73
CA CYS A 196 20.50 11.59 -10.21
C CYS A 196 19.58 10.55 -10.89
N PHE A 197 18.53 10.98 -11.60
CA PHE A 197 17.53 10.09 -12.20
C PHE A 197 17.67 9.95 -13.72
N SER A 198 18.86 10.20 -14.27
CA SER A 198 19.11 10.07 -15.72
C SER A 198 18.86 8.66 -16.28
N CYS A 199 18.91 7.62 -15.45
CA CYS A 199 18.70 6.22 -15.83
C CYS A 199 17.22 5.78 -15.86
N VAL A 200 16.31 6.50 -15.20
CA VAL A 200 14.92 6.03 -14.99
C VAL A 200 14.00 6.39 -16.15
N GLU A 201 12.98 5.57 -16.38
CA GLU A 201 11.94 5.82 -17.37
C GLU A 201 10.67 6.43 -16.76
N GLU A 202 10.40 6.18 -15.48
CA GLU A 202 9.24 6.69 -14.75
C GLU A 202 9.71 7.40 -13.46
N LEU A 203 9.33 8.67 -13.29
CA LEU A 203 9.66 9.45 -12.10
C LEU A 203 8.39 10.10 -11.55
N SER A 204 8.12 9.87 -10.26
CA SER A 204 7.03 10.49 -9.53
C SER A 204 7.59 11.13 -8.27
N ILE A 205 7.39 12.43 -8.10
CA ILE A 205 7.86 13.18 -6.93
C ILE A 205 6.69 14.00 -6.40
N VAL A 206 6.27 13.74 -5.17
CA VAL A 206 5.14 14.40 -4.51
C VAL A 206 5.60 14.92 -3.15
N GLY A 207 5.36 16.20 -2.89
CA GLY A 207 5.68 16.85 -1.62
C GLY A 207 7.14 17.29 -1.47
N TYR A 208 7.95 17.24 -2.54
CA TYR A 208 9.36 17.64 -2.50
C TYR A 208 9.69 18.73 -3.51
N ASN A 209 10.65 19.58 -3.15
CA ASN A 209 11.26 20.50 -4.10
C ASN A 209 12.35 19.80 -4.90
N VAL A 210 12.53 20.23 -6.14
CA VAL A 210 13.53 19.69 -7.07
C VAL A 210 14.52 20.77 -7.48
N ARG A 211 15.76 20.36 -7.76
CA ARG A 211 16.80 21.16 -8.41
C ARG A 211 17.38 20.41 -9.61
N GLY A 212 18.19 21.08 -10.41
CA GLY A 212 18.75 20.51 -11.64
C GLY A 212 17.82 20.71 -12.84
N SER A 213 17.99 19.91 -13.90
CA SER A 213 17.23 20.06 -15.14
C SER A 213 16.63 18.75 -15.63
N LEU A 214 15.33 18.77 -15.96
CA LEU A 214 14.65 17.64 -16.60
C LEU A 214 15.24 17.27 -17.97
N GLU A 215 15.96 18.20 -18.62
CA GLU A 215 16.63 17.94 -19.89
C GLU A 215 17.71 16.86 -19.76
N ASN A 216 18.29 16.69 -18.56
CA ASN A 216 19.30 15.66 -18.29
C ASN A 216 18.69 14.25 -18.14
N CYS A 217 17.37 14.14 -17.96
CA CYS A 217 16.66 12.88 -17.79
C CYS A 217 16.29 12.26 -19.15
N ASN A 218 17.30 11.92 -19.95
CA ASN A 218 17.15 11.54 -21.37
C ASN A 218 16.34 10.25 -21.63
N ASN A 219 16.18 9.38 -20.64
CA ASN A 219 15.39 8.15 -20.74
C ASN A 219 13.96 8.31 -20.21
N LEU A 220 13.64 9.46 -19.62
CA LEU A 220 12.38 9.67 -18.91
C LEU A 220 11.21 9.66 -19.88
N LYS A 221 10.29 8.71 -19.70
CA LYS A 221 9.06 8.55 -20.47
C LYS A 221 7.85 9.06 -19.71
N LYS A 222 7.87 9.02 -18.37
CA LYS A 222 6.76 9.47 -17.52
C LYS A 222 7.28 10.35 -16.38
N LEU A 223 6.67 11.52 -16.22
CA LEU A 223 6.91 12.41 -15.10
C LEU A 223 5.59 12.72 -14.38
N HIS A 224 5.58 12.55 -13.07
CA HIS A 224 4.56 13.07 -12.16
C HIS A 224 5.25 13.96 -11.14
N TYR A 225 4.85 15.22 -11.03
CA TYR A 225 5.45 16.17 -10.11
C TYR A 225 4.42 17.03 -9.37
N GLU A 226 4.49 17.00 -8.05
CA GLU A 226 3.76 17.86 -7.13
C GLU A 226 4.76 18.43 -6.10
N PRO A 227 5.02 19.75 -6.10
CA PRO A 227 6.00 20.37 -5.20
C PRO A 227 5.48 20.41 -3.75
N ASP A 228 6.39 20.72 -2.82
CA ASP A 228 6.02 21.03 -1.44
C ASP A 228 5.13 22.31 -1.38
N LYS A 229 4.06 22.25 -0.59
CA LYS A 229 3.07 23.35 -0.45
C LYS A 229 3.63 24.60 0.23
N HIS A 230 4.71 24.49 1.00
CA HIS A 230 5.27 25.61 1.77
C HIS A 230 6.39 26.34 1.03
N CYS A 231 6.82 25.85 -0.14
CA CYS A 231 7.96 26.39 -0.87
C CYS A 231 7.59 26.92 -2.25
N HIS A 232 8.17 28.06 -2.61
CA HIS A 232 8.05 28.68 -3.94
C HIS A 232 9.02 28.05 -4.96
N ASN A 233 9.08 26.72 -5.05
CA ASN A 233 9.97 26.10 -6.03
C ASN A 233 9.48 26.40 -7.46
N ILE A 234 10.40 26.88 -8.30
CA ILE A 234 10.11 27.26 -9.67
C ILE A 234 10.76 26.25 -10.61
N LEU A 235 9.96 25.54 -11.39
CA LEU A 235 10.44 24.52 -12.32
C LEU A 235 10.94 25.14 -13.64
N ASP A 236 12.15 24.77 -14.08
CA ASP A 236 12.62 25.04 -15.45
C ASP A 236 12.03 24.00 -16.41
N LEU A 237 11.01 24.39 -17.19
CA LEU A 237 10.22 23.49 -18.04
C LEU A 237 10.93 23.12 -19.36
N LYS A 238 12.17 22.62 -19.29
CA LYS A 238 12.87 22.01 -20.43
C LYS A 238 12.69 20.50 -20.38
N LEU A 239 11.66 20.02 -21.08
CA LEU A 239 11.27 18.61 -21.06
C LEU A 239 12.18 17.77 -21.97
N PRO A 240 12.55 16.54 -21.56
CA PRO A 240 13.34 15.63 -22.37
C PRO A 240 12.51 15.12 -23.56
N SER A 241 13.18 14.88 -24.70
CA SER A 241 12.51 14.46 -25.94
C SER A 241 11.89 13.06 -25.88
N SER A 242 12.33 12.22 -24.93
CA SER A 242 11.80 10.88 -24.64
C SER A 242 10.42 10.90 -23.96
N LEU A 243 10.00 12.04 -23.42
CA LEU A 243 8.83 12.13 -22.56
C LEU A 243 7.53 11.88 -23.31
N LYS A 244 6.68 11.03 -22.73
CA LYS A 244 5.37 10.62 -23.24
C LYS A 244 4.23 11.01 -22.32
N ILE A 245 4.46 10.97 -21.00
CA ILE A 245 3.45 11.29 -19.98
C ILE A 245 4.00 12.41 -19.10
N LEU A 246 3.23 13.49 -18.97
CA LEU A 246 3.58 14.64 -18.15
C LEU A 246 2.41 15.00 -17.25
N ASN A 247 2.59 14.82 -15.94
CA ASN A 247 1.61 15.15 -14.92
C ASN A 247 2.21 16.18 -13.96
N LEU A 248 1.65 17.38 -13.92
CA LEU A 248 2.13 18.50 -13.10
C LEU A 248 0.99 19.00 -12.19
N TYR A 249 1.26 19.08 -10.90
CA TYR A 249 0.30 19.49 -9.87
C TYR A 249 0.90 20.67 -9.10
N GLN A 250 0.12 21.73 -8.88
CA GLN A 250 0.49 22.90 -8.06
C GLN A 250 1.86 23.53 -8.40
N CYS A 251 2.33 23.37 -9.64
CA CYS A 251 3.67 23.81 -10.06
C CYS A 251 3.72 25.30 -10.38
N GLN A 252 4.81 25.97 -9.98
CA GLN A 252 5.16 27.32 -10.44
C GLN A 252 6.30 27.25 -11.46
N PHE A 253 6.32 28.16 -12.44
CA PHE A 253 7.26 28.11 -13.58
C PHE A 253 8.04 29.39 -13.78
N PHE A 254 9.28 29.27 -14.27
CA PHE A 254 10.06 30.46 -14.63
C PHE A 254 9.43 31.11 -15.85
N LYS A 255 9.16 32.42 -15.76
CA LYS A 255 8.58 33.20 -16.87
C LYS A 255 9.36 33.04 -18.18
N GLN A 256 10.69 32.90 -18.09
CA GLN A 256 11.56 32.69 -19.23
C GLN A 256 11.38 31.30 -19.88
N SER A 257 11.15 30.25 -19.09
CA SER A 257 10.93 28.90 -19.62
C SER A 257 9.65 28.84 -20.46
N LEU A 258 8.56 29.45 -19.96
CA LEU A 258 7.28 29.57 -20.67
C LEU A 258 7.42 30.29 -22.03
N GLN A 259 8.20 31.38 -22.09
CA GLN A 259 8.44 32.13 -23.33
C GLN A 259 9.16 31.31 -24.41
N THR A 260 9.91 30.29 -24.02
CA THR A 260 10.64 29.43 -24.96
C THR A 260 9.83 28.24 -25.47
N LEU A 261 8.71 27.89 -24.83
CA LEU A 261 7.95 26.69 -25.15
C LEU A 261 7.38 26.66 -26.57
N HIS A 262 6.87 27.78 -27.07
CA HIS A 262 6.32 27.86 -28.43
C HIS A 262 7.35 27.44 -29.51
N ARG A 263 8.66 27.56 -29.22
CA ARG A 263 9.74 27.11 -30.12
C ARG A 263 9.90 25.58 -30.16
N TYR A 264 9.33 24.87 -29.20
CA TYR A 264 9.46 23.43 -29.01
C TYR A 264 8.16 22.65 -29.29
N ARG A 265 7.08 23.32 -29.73
CA ARG A 265 5.76 22.73 -30.03
C ARG A 265 5.79 21.50 -30.96
N TYR A 266 6.85 21.34 -31.76
CA TYR A 266 7.06 20.20 -32.68
C TYR A 266 8.10 19.17 -32.22
N ARG A 267 8.70 19.33 -31.03
CA ARG A 267 9.70 18.39 -30.51
C ARG A 267 9.12 17.27 -29.64
N PHE A 268 7.91 17.46 -29.13
CA PHE A 268 7.33 16.55 -28.15
C PHE A 268 6.42 15.53 -28.83
N SER A 269 6.39 14.31 -28.28
CA SER A 269 5.48 13.24 -28.67
C SER A 269 4.66 12.79 -27.46
N LEU A 270 4.13 13.76 -26.71
CA LEU A 270 3.34 13.53 -25.50
C LEU A 270 2.04 12.79 -25.84
N GLU A 271 1.84 11.66 -25.18
CA GLU A 271 0.66 10.81 -25.26
C GLU A 271 -0.37 11.21 -24.19
N GLU A 272 0.08 11.60 -23.00
CA GLU A 272 -0.75 11.97 -21.84
C GLU A 272 -0.24 13.26 -21.18
N ILE A 273 -1.16 14.19 -20.91
CA ILE A 273 -0.89 15.48 -20.27
C ILE A 273 -1.89 15.67 -19.13
N CYS A 274 -1.40 15.86 -17.91
CA CYS A 274 -2.21 16.24 -16.76
C CYS A 274 -1.65 17.53 -16.14
N LEU A 275 -2.48 18.58 -16.05
CA LEU A 275 -2.13 19.84 -15.40
C LEU A 275 -3.20 20.15 -14.34
N GLN A 276 -2.80 20.23 -13.09
CA GLN A 276 -3.69 20.57 -11.97
C GLN A 276 -3.10 21.70 -11.13
N PHE A 277 -3.89 22.73 -10.83
CA PHE A 277 -3.40 23.88 -10.07
C PHE A 277 -4.52 24.63 -9.36
N ASP A 278 -4.23 25.15 -8.17
CA ASP A 278 -5.10 26.05 -7.42
C ASP A 278 -4.48 27.45 -7.44
N SER A 279 -5.15 28.40 -8.08
CA SER A 279 -4.67 29.77 -8.13
C SER A 279 -5.83 30.75 -8.25
N GLU A 280 -5.78 31.80 -7.44
CA GLU A 280 -6.70 32.95 -7.59
C GLU A 280 -6.23 33.93 -8.68
N ASP A 281 -5.05 33.70 -9.28
CA ASP A 281 -4.49 34.54 -10.32
C ASP A 281 -5.03 34.13 -11.71
N GLU A 282 -5.83 35.02 -12.29
CA GLU A 282 -6.40 34.84 -13.63
C GLU A 282 -5.31 34.87 -14.73
N GLU A 283 -4.22 35.62 -14.55
CA GLU A 283 -3.10 35.63 -15.50
C GLU A 283 -2.39 34.26 -15.49
N PHE A 284 -2.15 33.71 -14.32
CA PHE A 284 -1.59 32.35 -14.17
C PHE A 284 -2.49 31.30 -14.84
N SER A 285 -3.81 31.38 -14.64
CA SER A 285 -4.78 30.48 -15.27
C SER A 285 -4.73 30.56 -16.81
N ARG A 286 -4.61 31.77 -17.38
CA ARG A 286 -4.44 31.95 -18.84
C ARG A 286 -3.13 31.35 -19.34
N VAL A 287 -2.05 31.51 -18.59
CA VAL A 287 -0.75 30.91 -18.91
C VAL A 287 -0.85 29.38 -18.91
N MET A 288 -1.56 28.77 -17.97
CA MET A 288 -1.75 27.32 -17.91
C MET A 288 -2.56 26.77 -19.11
N VAL A 289 -3.60 27.49 -19.55
CA VAL A 289 -4.35 27.10 -20.76
C VAL A 289 -3.47 27.22 -22.01
N SER A 290 -2.64 28.28 -22.12
CA SER A 290 -1.66 28.40 -23.20
C SER A 290 -0.63 27.28 -23.18
N LEU A 291 -0.15 26.91 -21.98
CA LEU A 291 0.78 25.80 -21.80
C LEU A 291 0.17 24.48 -22.28
N LEU A 292 -1.08 24.19 -21.91
CA LEU A 292 -1.81 23.02 -22.39
C LEU A 292 -1.88 22.98 -23.93
N GLN A 293 -2.20 24.12 -24.56
CA GLN A 293 -2.28 24.25 -26.02
C GLN A 293 -0.92 24.01 -26.71
N ASP A 294 0.18 24.43 -26.11
CA ASP A 294 1.53 24.22 -26.65
C ASP A 294 2.07 22.81 -26.44
N LEU A 295 1.66 22.13 -25.36
CA LEU A 295 2.07 20.75 -25.08
C LEU A 295 1.25 19.72 -25.88
N THR A 296 0.00 20.05 -26.24
CA THR A 296 -0.87 19.15 -27.00
C THR A 296 -0.33 18.94 -28.41
N CYS A 297 -0.11 17.67 -28.77
CA CYS A 297 0.48 17.27 -30.05
C CYS A 297 -0.36 16.20 -30.76
N VAL A 298 0.05 15.79 -31.97
CA VAL A 298 -0.69 14.82 -32.79
C VAL A 298 -0.85 13.44 -32.14
N ASN A 299 0.06 13.04 -31.24
CA ASN A 299 0.03 11.75 -30.55
C ASN A 299 -0.71 11.82 -29.20
N THR A 300 -1.11 13.02 -28.78
CA THR A 300 -1.81 13.23 -27.51
C THR A 300 -3.17 12.56 -27.58
N ASN A 301 -3.39 11.62 -26.68
CA ASN A 301 -4.63 10.86 -26.58
C ASN A 301 -5.24 10.90 -25.18
N LYS A 302 -4.56 11.48 -24.18
CA LYS A 302 -5.15 11.74 -22.87
C LYS A 302 -4.82 13.14 -22.40
N VAL A 303 -5.83 13.84 -21.90
CA VAL A 303 -5.69 15.19 -21.37
C VAL A 303 -6.46 15.30 -20.06
N ALA A 304 -5.83 15.83 -19.03
CA ALA A 304 -6.46 16.21 -17.77
C ALA A 304 -6.09 17.65 -17.42
N PHE A 305 -7.07 18.51 -17.15
CA PHE A 305 -6.87 19.91 -16.79
C PHE A 305 -7.81 20.31 -15.66
N LYS A 306 -7.26 20.55 -14.47
CA LYS A 306 -8.03 20.78 -13.24
C LYS A 306 -7.63 22.11 -12.59
N SER A 307 -8.59 22.96 -12.23
CA SER A 307 -8.31 24.23 -11.54
C SER A 307 -9.49 24.73 -10.72
N SER A 308 -9.22 25.38 -9.58
CA SER A 308 -10.21 25.80 -8.59
C SER A 308 -11.08 27.01 -8.98
N LYS A 309 -10.64 27.85 -9.92
CA LYS A 309 -11.37 29.07 -10.36
C LYS A 309 -11.15 29.37 -11.83
N PHE A 310 -12.24 29.45 -12.59
CA PHE A 310 -12.23 29.99 -13.95
C PHE A 310 -12.96 31.33 -13.97
N GLY A 311 -12.22 32.38 -14.30
CA GLY A 311 -12.77 33.68 -14.68
C GLY A 311 -13.06 33.69 -16.18
N SER A 312 -12.42 34.58 -16.92
CA SER A 312 -12.56 34.73 -18.38
C SER A 312 -11.86 33.66 -19.24
N THR A 313 -11.24 32.65 -18.61
CA THR A 313 -10.46 31.58 -19.29
C THR A 313 -11.32 30.49 -19.95
N ASP A 314 -12.61 30.43 -19.63
CA ASP A 314 -13.55 29.46 -20.20
C ASP A 314 -13.64 29.50 -21.72
N LEU A 315 -13.54 30.69 -22.32
CA LEU A 315 -13.56 30.84 -23.77
C LEU A 315 -12.32 30.19 -24.42
N MET A 316 -11.15 30.30 -23.78
CA MET A 316 -9.92 29.66 -24.26
C MET A 316 -9.98 28.14 -24.14
N LEU A 317 -10.56 27.63 -23.05
CA LEU A 317 -10.78 26.20 -22.88
C LEU A 317 -11.78 25.64 -23.89
N ASN A 318 -12.88 26.34 -24.16
CA ASN A 318 -13.84 25.93 -25.19
C ASN A 318 -13.20 25.92 -26.58
N GLN A 319 -12.36 26.91 -26.88
CA GLN A 319 -11.59 26.91 -28.13
C GLN A 319 -10.63 25.71 -28.18
N TYR A 320 -9.94 25.39 -27.07
CA TYR A 320 -9.11 24.20 -26.99
C TYR A 320 -9.91 22.91 -27.23
N LEU A 321 -11.08 22.75 -26.59
CA LEU A 321 -11.97 21.61 -26.78
C LEU A 321 -12.43 21.46 -28.24
N HIS A 322 -12.74 22.59 -28.89
CA HIS A 322 -13.02 22.61 -30.32
C HIS A 322 -11.81 22.14 -31.14
N ASP A 323 -10.61 22.65 -30.86
CA ASP A 323 -9.40 22.29 -31.60
C ASP A 323 -9.05 20.79 -31.44
N VAL A 324 -9.15 20.24 -30.22
CA VAL A 324 -8.87 18.81 -29.99
C VAL A 324 -9.93 17.88 -30.59
N SER A 325 -11.16 18.36 -30.80
CA SER A 325 -12.20 17.59 -31.48
C SER A 325 -11.89 17.29 -32.96
N HIS A 326 -10.98 18.07 -33.56
CA HIS A 326 -10.51 17.92 -34.96
C HIS A 326 -9.14 17.23 -35.08
N LEU A 327 -8.61 16.66 -34.00
CA LEU A 327 -7.36 15.91 -34.06
C LEU A 327 -7.49 14.68 -34.96
N VAL A 328 -6.38 14.34 -35.65
CA VAL A 328 -6.31 13.16 -36.53
C VAL A 328 -6.58 11.87 -35.75
N THR A 329 -6.05 11.79 -34.53
CA THR A 329 -6.37 10.73 -33.57
C THR A 329 -7.24 11.30 -32.46
N PRO A 330 -8.46 10.78 -32.25
CA PRO A 330 -9.33 11.26 -31.18
C PRO A 330 -8.72 10.96 -29.81
N LEU A 331 -9.03 11.82 -28.83
CA LEU A 331 -8.64 11.59 -27.45
C LEU A 331 -9.27 10.29 -26.94
N LYS A 332 -8.51 9.46 -26.26
CA LYS A 332 -9.03 8.32 -25.50
C LYS A 332 -9.65 8.77 -24.19
N SER A 333 -9.01 9.71 -23.49
CA SER A 333 -9.46 10.22 -22.20
C SER A 333 -9.39 11.74 -22.14
N LEU A 334 -10.42 12.38 -21.59
CA LEU A 334 -10.44 13.81 -21.32
C LEU A 334 -10.99 14.04 -19.91
N SER A 335 -10.24 14.74 -19.07
CA SER A 335 -10.61 15.13 -17.71
C SER A 335 -10.55 16.65 -17.58
N MET A 336 -11.66 17.32 -17.27
CA MET A 336 -11.71 18.79 -17.18
C MET A 336 -12.56 19.23 -15.99
N GLU A 337 -12.15 20.28 -15.27
CA GLU A 337 -12.96 20.90 -14.21
C GLU A 337 -13.48 22.30 -14.58
N PHE A 338 -14.63 22.68 -14.01
CA PHE A 338 -15.29 24.00 -14.04
C PHE A 338 -15.73 24.53 -15.43
N LEU A 339 -16.31 23.69 -16.28
CA LEU A 339 -16.84 24.16 -17.57
C LEU A 339 -18.19 24.90 -17.43
N GLY A 340 -18.24 26.19 -17.79
CA GLY A 340 -19.44 27.03 -17.71
C GLY A 340 -20.35 27.10 -18.95
N PHE A 341 -20.15 26.23 -19.96
CA PHE A 341 -20.72 26.40 -21.31
C PHE A 341 -21.09 25.07 -21.99
N PRO A 342 -21.93 25.07 -23.05
CA PRO A 342 -22.27 23.85 -23.78
C PRO A 342 -21.02 23.22 -24.41
N LEU A 343 -20.73 21.97 -24.01
CA LEU A 343 -19.62 21.19 -24.56
C LEU A 343 -19.78 21.02 -26.06
N THR A 344 -18.73 21.29 -26.84
CA THR A 344 -18.64 20.75 -28.19
C THR A 344 -18.64 19.22 -28.13
N PRO A 345 -19.24 18.50 -29.10
CA PRO A 345 -19.20 17.04 -29.10
C PRO A 345 -17.76 16.53 -29.08
N ILE A 346 -17.41 15.73 -28.06
CA ILE A 346 -16.03 15.29 -27.84
C ILE A 346 -15.89 13.83 -28.25
N PRO A 347 -15.04 13.51 -29.25
CA PRO A 347 -14.69 12.14 -29.61
C PRO A 347 -13.74 11.56 -28.56
N SER A 348 -14.27 11.20 -27.38
CA SER A 348 -13.51 10.43 -26.38
C SER A 348 -14.22 9.19 -25.88
N CYS A 349 -13.42 8.17 -25.55
CA CYS A 349 -13.90 6.89 -24.99
C CYS A 349 -14.02 6.95 -23.47
N GLU A 350 -13.29 7.84 -22.81
CA GLU A 350 -13.35 8.12 -21.38
C GLU A 350 -13.47 9.63 -21.19
N LEU A 351 -14.36 10.04 -20.30
CA LEU A 351 -14.66 11.43 -20.05
C LEU A 351 -14.89 11.65 -18.56
N GLU A 352 -14.08 12.48 -17.94
CA GLU A 352 -14.25 12.98 -16.59
C GLU A 352 -14.51 14.49 -16.67
N LEU A 353 -15.63 14.93 -16.10
CA LEU A 353 -16.04 16.33 -16.14
C LEU A 353 -16.51 16.73 -14.75
N THR A 354 -15.78 17.62 -14.11
CA THR A 354 -16.27 18.30 -12.90
C THR A 354 -16.90 19.60 -13.37
N ILE A 355 -18.22 19.75 -13.26
CA ILE A 355 -18.91 20.92 -13.82
C ILE A 355 -19.37 21.82 -12.68
N ALA A 356 -18.97 23.10 -12.72
CA ALA A 356 -19.20 24.05 -11.63
C ALA A 356 -20.67 24.50 -11.50
N GLN A 357 -21.44 24.36 -12.58
CA GLN A 357 -22.83 24.80 -12.68
C GLN A 357 -23.77 23.59 -12.78
N PRO A 358 -25.06 23.73 -12.43
CA PRO A 358 -26.04 22.66 -12.55
C PRO A 358 -26.06 22.09 -13.97
N ILE A 359 -25.88 20.78 -14.13
CA ILE A 359 -26.07 20.14 -15.44
C ILE A 359 -27.55 20.28 -15.83
N GLU A 360 -27.85 21.16 -16.78
CA GLU A 360 -29.09 21.10 -17.54
C GLU A 360 -28.95 20.07 -18.69
N HIS A 361 -30.07 19.65 -19.27
CA HIS A 361 -30.16 18.56 -20.28
C HIS A 361 -29.23 18.69 -21.51
N HIS A 362 -28.61 19.84 -21.75
CA HIS A 362 -27.79 20.10 -22.93
C HIS A 362 -26.45 19.35 -22.94
N ILE A 363 -25.83 19.08 -21.78
CA ILE A 363 -24.53 18.36 -21.72
C ILE A 363 -24.67 16.90 -22.14
N ALA A 364 -25.70 16.23 -21.63
CA ALA A 364 -25.94 14.82 -21.94
C ALA A 364 -26.22 14.59 -23.44
N SER A 365 -26.76 15.60 -24.15
CA SER A 365 -27.02 15.51 -25.60
C SER A 365 -25.76 15.56 -26.48
N ASN A 366 -24.63 16.06 -25.94
CA ASN A 366 -23.37 16.19 -26.67
C ASN A 366 -22.37 15.06 -26.36
N LEU A 367 -22.77 14.10 -25.53
CA LEU A 367 -21.98 12.90 -25.24
C LEU A 367 -22.08 11.91 -26.41
N LEU A 368 -20.93 11.45 -26.88
CA LEU A 368 -20.87 10.53 -28.02
C LEU A 368 -21.07 9.07 -27.60
N SER A 369 -21.57 8.25 -28.54
CA SER A 369 -21.95 6.86 -28.29
C SER A 369 -20.79 5.90 -27.99
N ASN A 370 -19.54 6.32 -28.21
CA ASN A 370 -18.33 5.53 -27.94
C ASN A 370 -17.83 5.65 -26.50
N LEU A 371 -18.49 6.45 -25.66
CA LEU A 371 -18.14 6.66 -24.27
C LEU A 371 -18.29 5.36 -23.44
N ARG A 372 -17.24 5.05 -22.68
CA ARG A 372 -17.12 3.87 -21.78
C ARG A 372 -16.94 4.27 -20.32
N ALA A 373 -16.23 5.34 -20.02
CA ALA A 373 -16.11 5.83 -18.66
C ALA A 373 -16.65 7.26 -18.59
N LEU A 374 -17.55 7.51 -17.64
CA LEU A 374 -18.13 8.81 -17.39
C LEU A 374 -18.02 9.13 -15.90
N ARG A 375 -17.28 10.18 -15.56
CA ARG A 375 -17.21 10.72 -14.20
C ARG A 375 -17.76 12.13 -14.22
N LEU A 376 -18.77 12.40 -13.40
CA LEU A 376 -19.43 13.70 -13.32
C LEU A 376 -19.34 14.22 -11.88
N GLY A 377 -18.62 15.32 -11.71
CA GLY A 377 -18.55 16.06 -10.45
C GLY A 377 -19.40 17.34 -10.49
N GLY A 378 -19.62 17.95 -9.32
CA GLY A 378 -20.40 19.17 -9.17
C GLY A 378 -21.88 18.90 -8.90
N LYS A 379 -22.78 19.84 -9.20
CA LYS A 379 -24.20 19.68 -8.88
C LYS A 379 -24.97 19.19 -10.12
N ILE A 380 -25.50 17.97 -10.08
CA ILE A 380 -26.20 17.33 -11.20
C ILE A 380 -27.68 17.24 -10.88
N ALA A 381 -28.53 17.76 -11.77
CA ALA A 381 -29.97 17.57 -11.68
C ALA A 381 -30.31 16.08 -11.91
N ASN A 382 -30.87 15.42 -10.91
CA ASN A 382 -31.31 14.03 -11.04
C ASN A 382 -32.67 13.97 -11.76
N SER A 383 -32.67 13.70 -13.07
CA SER A 383 -33.89 13.58 -13.88
C SER A 383 -33.84 12.38 -14.81
N ARG A 384 -35.00 11.73 -15.05
CA ARG A 384 -35.12 10.60 -16.00
C ARG A 384 -34.53 10.95 -17.38
N GLN A 385 -34.80 12.15 -17.88
CA GLN A 385 -34.30 12.62 -19.17
C GLN A 385 -32.77 12.70 -19.23
N MET A 386 -32.10 13.04 -18.11
CA MET A 386 -30.62 13.02 -18.07
C MET A 386 -30.10 11.59 -18.25
N TRP A 387 -30.65 10.63 -17.50
CA TRP A 387 -30.25 9.23 -17.59
C TRP A 387 -30.53 8.63 -18.97
N GLU A 388 -31.65 9.00 -19.61
CA GLU A 388 -32.00 8.56 -20.97
C GLU A 388 -31.01 9.03 -22.04
N LEU A 389 -30.41 10.21 -21.87
CA LEU A 389 -29.45 10.79 -22.82
C LEU A 389 -28.05 10.17 -22.71
N LEU A 390 -27.71 9.52 -21.59
CA LEU A 390 -26.39 8.90 -21.42
C LEU A 390 -26.21 7.68 -22.34
N PRO A 391 -25.04 7.49 -22.97
CA PRO A 391 -24.75 6.31 -23.79
C PRO A 391 -24.92 4.99 -23.03
N PRO A 392 -25.48 3.93 -23.65
CA PRO A 392 -25.73 2.66 -22.96
C PRO A 392 -24.46 1.80 -22.76
N ASN A 393 -23.36 2.09 -23.49
CA ASN A 393 -22.13 1.30 -23.47
C ASN A 393 -21.16 1.66 -22.32
N ILE A 394 -21.62 2.45 -21.35
CA ILE A 394 -20.80 2.86 -20.20
C ILE A 394 -20.42 1.62 -19.37
N GLU A 395 -19.12 1.47 -19.12
CA GLU A 395 -18.47 0.48 -18.25
C GLU A 395 -18.16 1.05 -16.86
N VAL A 396 -17.87 2.35 -16.76
CA VAL A 396 -17.58 3.05 -15.49
C VAL A 396 -18.43 4.30 -15.37
N LEU A 397 -19.23 4.41 -14.30
CA LEU A 397 -20.03 5.59 -14.00
C LEU A 397 -19.72 6.08 -12.60
N ASP A 398 -19.24 7.31 -12.49
CA ASP A 398 -19.00 8.00 -11.24
C ASP A 398 -19.86 9.27 -11.18
N VAL A 399 -20.78 9.32 -10.23
CA VAL A 399 -21.60 10.50 -9.93
C VAL A 399 -21.53 10.82 -8.43
N SER A 400 -20.37 10.54 -7.84
CA SER A 400 -20.09 10.75 -6.43
C SER A 400 -20.26 12.21 -6.02
N HIS A 401 -20.92 12.45 -4.89
CA HIS A 401 -21.20 13.78 -4.33
C HIS A 401 -21.93 14.73 -5.29
N ALA A 402 -22.60 14.19 -6.33
CA ALA A 402 -23.04 15.00 -7.45
C ALA A 402 -24.55 15.14 -7.58
N LEU A 403 -25.34 14.19 -7.10
CA LEU A 403 -26.78 14.16 -7.35
C LEU A 403 -27.53 15.14 -6.43
N GLN A 404 -28.29 16.08 -7.02
CA GLN A 404 -29.15 17.00 -6.27
C GLN A 404 -30.45 16.32 -5.80
N SER A 405 -30.84 16.60 -4.55
CA SER A 405 -32.13 16.21 -3.97
C SER A 405 -33.29 17.12 -4.43
N PRO A 406 -34.55 16.63 -4.48
CA PRO A 406 -34.96 15.26 -4.18
C PRO A 406 -34.69 14.32 -5.35
N LEU A 407 -34.25 13.10 -5.05
CA LEU A 407 -34.11 12.07 -6.08
C LEU A 407 -35.53 11.69 -6.56
N GLY A 408 -35.84 12.02 -7.82
CA GLY A 408 -37.14 11.71 -8.41
C GLY A 408 -37.34 10.21 -8.66
N GLU A 409 -38.59 9.82 -8.98
CA GLU A 409 -39.00 8.44 -9.24
C GLU A 409 -38.08 7.72 -10.27
N GLU A 410 -37.55 6.57 -9.83
CA GLU A 410 -36.83 5.51 -10.56
C GLU A 410 -35.47 5.87 -11.21
N ILE A 411 -34.41 5.91 -10.40
CA ILE A 411 -33.04 5.77 -10.90
C ILE A 411 -32.85 4.34 -11.43
N ASN A 412 -32.76 4.21 -12.75
CA ASN A 412 -32.66 2.92 -13.42
C ASN A 412 -31.32 2.73 -14.12
N PHE A 413 -30.33 2.18 -13.40
CA PHE A 413 -29.03 1.84 -13.97
C PHE A 413 -29.06 0.56 -14.83
N SER A 414 -30.14 -0.22 -14.82
CA SER A 414 -30.24 -1.45 -15.63
C SER A 414 -30.14 -1.21 -17.14
N ARG A 415 -30.32 0.05 -17.59
CA ARG A 415 -30.10 0.48 -18.98
C ARG A 415 -28.64 0.43 -19.45
N PHE A 416 -27.68 0.29 -18.52
CA PHE A 416 -26.25 0.18 -18.81
C PHE A 416 -25.79 -1.28 -18.67
N PRO A 417 -25.97 -2.13 -19.70
CA PRO A 417 -25.71 -3.57 -19.58
C PRO A 417 -24.23 -3.94 -19.42
N ASN A 418 -23.31 -3.01 -19.71
CA ASN A 418 -21.87 -3.21 -19.62
C ASN A 418 -21.25 -2.53 -18.39
N LEU A 419 -22.06 -1.92 -17.51
CA LEU A 419 -21.58 -1.16 -16.36
C LEU A 419 -20.94 -2.09 -15.34
N LYS A 420 -19.62 -1.95 -15.13
CA LYS A 420 -18.81 -2.73 -14.20
C LYS A 420 -18.54 -1.98 -12.89
N GLU A 421 -18.34 -0.67 -12.98
CA GLU A 421 -17.99 0.15 -11.82
C GLU A 421 -19.00 1.28 -11.67
N LEU A 422 -19.60 1.38 -10.48
CA LEU A 422 -20.60 2.38 -10.16
C LEU A 422 -20.26 3.04 -8.82
N TYR A 423 -19.99 4.34 -8.87
CA TYR A 423 -19.66 5.16 -7.71
C TYR A 423 -20.79 6.16 -7.43
N LEU A 424 -21.46 5.99 -6.29
CA LEU A 424 -22.57 6.82 -5.83
C LEU A 424 -22.26 7.49 -4.48
N GLN A 425 -21.02 7.45 -4.01
CA GLN A 425 -20.67 7.86 -2.65
C GLN A 425 -21.10 9.31 -2.37
N GLY A 426 -21.52 9.57 -1.13
CA GLY A 426 -21.89 10.89 -0.66
C GLY A 426 -23.15 11.49 -1.29
N ASN A 427 -23.96 10.70 -1.99
CA ASN A 427 -25.29 11.09 -2.46
C ASN A 427 -26.36 10.66 -1.46
N ASP A 428 -27.34 11.51 -1.18
CA ASP A 428 -28.45 11.21 -0.25
C ASP A 428 -29.50 10.27 -0.87
N ILE A 429 -29.10 9.02 -1.12
CA ILE A 429 -29.92 7.97 -1.76
C ILE A 429 -30.56 7.00 -0.75
N GLY A 430 -30.33 7.21 0.56
CA GLY A 430 -30.59 6.21 1.59
C GLY A 430 -32.01 5.68 1.66
N HIS A 431 -33.01 6.56 1.49
CA HIS A 431 -34.43 6.17 1.48
C HIS A 431 -34.90 5.50 0.18
N HIS A 432 -34.08 5.57 -0.88
CA HIS A 432 -34.42 5.10 -2.23
C HIS A 432 -33.51 3.99 -2.74
N VAL A 433 -32.51 3.56 -1.97
CA VAL A 433 -31.52 2.56 -2.41
C VAL A 433 -32.17 1.23 -2.82
N SER A 434 -33.31 0.86 -2.23
CA SER A 434 -34.10 -0.32 -2.61
C SER A 434 -34.80 -0.18 -3.97
N ASP A 435 -35.07 1.05 -4.40
CA ASP A 435 -35.76 1.36 -5.65
C ASP A 435 -34.78 1.41 -6.84
N ILE A 436 -33.47 1.48 -6.57
CA ILE A 436 -32.44 1.54 -7.59
C ILE A 436 -32.30 0.19 -8.29
N LEU A 437 -32.47 0.19 -9.61
CA LEU A 437 -32.27 -1.01 -10.43
C LEU A 437 -30.81 -1.11 -10.90
N PHE A 438 -30.00 -1.87 -10.17
CA PHE A 438 -28.62 -2.17 -10.55
C PHE A 438 -28.54 -3.20 -11.69
N PRO A 439 -27.71 -3.00 -12.73
CA PRO A 439 -27.47 -4.02 -13.76
C PRO A 439 -26.66 -5.19 -13.18
N ASN A 440 -26.86 -6.40 -13.73
CA ASN A 440 -26.14 -7.60 -13.28
C ASN A 440 -24.64 -7.61 -13.63
N SER A 441 -24.16 -6.61 -14.38
CA SER A 441 -22.76 -6.47 -14.78
C SER A 441 -21.88 -5.78 -13.75
N VAL A 442 -22.46 -5.10 -12.74
CA VAL A 442 -21.68 -4.32 -11.76
C VAL A 442 -20.83 -5.26 -10.91
N GLU A 443 -19.53 -5.00 -10.89
CA GLU A 443 -18.50 -5.71 -10.13
C GLU A 443 -18.02 -4.88 -8.92
N ILE A 444 -17.96 -3.55 -9.05
CA ILE A 444 -17.55 -2.61 -8.00
C ILE A 444 -18.68 -1.62 -7.77
N LEU A 445 -19.16 -1.54 -6.52
CA LEU A 445 -20.21 -0.62 -6.11
C LEU A 445 -19.78 0.16 -4.86
N ASN A 446 -19.72 1.48 -4.97
CA ASN A 446 -19.42 2.36 -3.85
C ASN A 446 -20.68 3.13 -3.42
N LEU A 447 -21.16 2.83 -2.22
CA LEU A 447 -22.30 3.45 -1.55
C LEU A 447 -21.87 4.11 -0.22
N CYS A 448 -20.60 4.48 -0.08
CA CYS A 448 -20.10 5.16 1.10
C CYS A 448 -20.86 6.48 1.33
N GLY A 449 -21.23 6.82 2.57
CA GLY A 449 -21.78 8.15 2.86
C GLY A 449 -23.16 8.43 2.25
N CYS A 450 -23.96 7.40 1.97
CA CYS A 450 -25.21 7.52 1.22
C CYS A 450 -26.47 7.68 2.10
N SER A 451 -26.30 7.87 3.40
CA SER A 451 -27.37 7.94 4.41
C SER A 451 -28.30 6.70 4.43
N ILE A 452 -27.79 5.53 4.05
CA ILE A 452 -28.55 4.28 3.98
C ILE A 452 -28.88 3.78 5.40
N GLY A 453 -30.17 3.58 5.69
CA GLY A 453 -30.62 2.99 6.96
C GLY A 453 -30.79 1.47 6.94
N SER A 454 -31.02 0.87 5.77
CA SER A 454 -31.18 -0.58 5.60
C SER A 454 -30.83 -1.02 4.18
N ILE A 455 -30.32 -2.24 4.05
CA ILE A 455 -30.03 -2.91 2.77
C ILE A 455 -30.87 -4.18 2.55
N SER A 456 -31.83 -4.48 3.43
CA SER A 456 -32.57 -5.75 3.41
C SER A 456 -33.30 -6.03 2.09
N ASP A 457 -33.84 -4.99 1.46
CA ASP A 457 -34.65 -5.09 0.23
C ASP A 457 -33.85 -4.71 -1.04
N VAL A 458 -32.55 -4.46 -0.91
CA VAL A 458 -31.69 -4.04 -2.02
C VAL A 458 -31.33 -5.24 -2.89
N ARG A 459 -31.55 -5.12 -4.20
CA ARG A 459 -31.19 -6.13 -5.19
C ARG A 459 -29.84 -5.80 -5.81
N PHE A 460 -28.78 -6.33 -5.19
CA PHE A 460 -27.42 -6.17 -5.70
C PHE A 460 -27.18 -6.97 -7.00
N SER A 461 -26.20 -6.50 -7.77
CA SER A 461 -25.70 -7.19 -8.97
C SER A 461 -25.24 -8.62 -8.64
N LYS A 462 -25.47 -9.55 -9.57
CA LYS A 462 -24.98 -10.94 -9.46
C LYS A 462 -23.47 -11.08 -9.65
N CYS A 463 -22.84 -10.12 -10.33
CA CYS A 463 -21.39 -10.08 -10.56
C CYS A 463 -20.65 -9.25 -9.51
N LEU A 464 -21.33 -8.77 -8.46
CA LEU A 464 -20.73 -7.87 -7.48
C LEU A 464 -19.57 -8.56 -6.73
N LEU A 465 -18.38 -7.96 -6.81
CA LEU A 465 -17.16 -8.42 -6.18
C LEU A 465 -16.79 -7.55 -4.96
N MET A 466 -17.04 -6.24 -5.06
CA MET A 466 -16.60 -5.26 -4.07
C MET A 466 -17.74 -4.30 -3.74
N LEU A 467 -17.99 -4.12 -2.46
CA LEU A 467 -19.05 -3.27 -1.96
C LEU A 467 -18.57 -2.42 -0.78
N ASP A 468 -18.62 -1.11 -0.94
CA ASP A 468 -18.40 -0.17 0.15
C ASP A 468 -19.75 0.38 0.65
N LEU A 469 -20.11 0.02 1.88
CA LEU A 469 -21.27 0.53 2.61
C LEU A 469 -20.87 1.43 3.79
N SER A 470 -19.62 1.89 3.81
CA SER A 470 -19.12 2.65 4.95
C SER A 470 -19.82 3.99 5.14
N ASN A 471 -19.77 4.53 6.36
CA ASN A 471 -20.31 5.86 6.67
C ASN A 471 -21.82 5.98 6.36
N ASN A 472 -22.61 5.01 6.81
CA ASN A 472 -24.07 4.97 6.63
C ASN A 472 -24.77 4.78 7.99
N HIS A 473 -26.10 4.64 8.00
CA HIS A 473 -26.91 4.47 9.21
C HIS A 473 -27.45 3.04 9.37
N ILE A 474 -26.74 2.04 8.84
CA ILE A 474 -27.22 0.64 8.83
C ILE A 474 -27.13 0.06 10.24
N LYS A 475 -28.26 -0.45 10.75
CA LYS A 475 -28.34 -1.08 12.08
C LYS A 475 -28.27 -2.59 12.06
N THR A 476 -28.70 -3.21 10.97
CA THR A 476 -28.79 -4.66 10.86
C THR A 476 -28.43 -5.12 9.47
N ILE A 477 -27.50 -6.07 9.43
CA ILE A 477 -27.20 -6.87 8.24
C ILE A 477 -27.47 -8.31 8.65
N TYR A 478 -28.54 -8.91 8.14
CA TYR A 478 -28.89 -10.29 8.46
C TYR A 478 -29.05 -11.08 7.18
N ARG A 479 -28.08 -11.96 6.90
CA ARG A 479 -28.05 -12.83 5.73
C ARG A 479 -28.40 -12.08 4.43
N PRO A 480 -27.58 -11.09 4.05
CA PRO A 480 -27.91 -10.14 3.00
C PRO A 480 -28.06 -10.80 1.62
N HIS A 481 -28.68 -10.09 0.68
CA HIS A 481 -28.80 -10.48 -0.73
C HIS A 481 -27.49 -10.31 -1.52
N PHE A 482 -26.34 -10.53 -0.89
CA PHE A 482 -25.04 -10.48 -1.55
C PHE A 482 -24.81 -11.74 -2.40
N PRO A 483 -24.19 -11.59 -3.60
CA PRO A 483 -23.76 -12.75 -4.38
C PRO A 483 -22.63 -13.50 -3.65
N LYS A 484 -22.60 -14.82 -3.78
CA LYS A 484 -21.64 -15.68 -3.07
C LYS A 484 -20.16 -15.43 -3.40
N PHE A 485 -19.88 -14.85 -4.56
CA PHE A 485 -18.50 -14.61 -5.03
C PHE A 485 -17.94 -13.24 -4.62
N MET A 486 -18.70 -12.45 -3.87
CA MET A 486 -18.24 -11.17 -3.31
C MET A 486 -16.98 -11.39 -2.47
N LYS A 487 -15.97 -10.55 -2.66
CA LYS A 487 -14.65 -10.66 -2.03
C LYS A 487 -14.42 -9.60 -0.97
N ASN A 488 -14.76 -8.34 -1.26
CA ASN A 488 -14.43 -7.21 -0.38
C ASN A 488 -15.72 -6.56 0.11
N LEU A 489 -15.85 -6.39 1.42
CA LEU A 489 -16.96 -5.70 2.05
C LEU A 489 -16.46 -4.71 3.11
N SER A 490 -16.92 -3.47 3.03
CA SER A 490 -16.71 -2.47 4.09
C SER A 490 -18.07 -2.10 4.66
N VAL A 491 -18.20 -2.29 5.97
CA VAL A 491 -19.38 -1.89 6.76
C VAL A 491 -19.01 -0.86 7.84
N SER A 492 -17.84 -0.27 7.71
CA SER A 492 -17.29 0.70 8.66
C SER A 492 -18.21 1.91 8.87
N ARG A 493 -18.16 2.52 10.04
CA ARG A 493 -18.89 3.74 10.42
C ARG A 493 -20.38 3.61 10.12
N ASN A 494 -20.96 2.53 10.63
CA ASN A 494 -22.40 2.27 10.64
C ASN A 494 -22.90 2.13 12.08
N GLU A 495 -24.22 2.02 12.25
CA GLU A 495 -24.89 1.89 13.55
C GLU A 495 -25.22 0.43 13.89
N LEU A 496 -24.34 -0.50 13.50
CA LEU A 496 -24.63 -1.94 13.55
C LEU A 496 -24.90 -2.44 14.97
N VAL A 497 -25.95 -3.24 15.11
CA VAL A 497 -26.29 -4.01 16.32
C VAL A 497 -26.23 -5.52 16.02
N LEU A 498 -26.58 -5.92 14.80
CA LEU A 498 -26.53 -7.30 14.32
C LEU A 498 -25.92 -7.35 12.93
N CYS A 499 -24.89 -8.18 12.75
CA CYS A 499 -24.25 -8.43 11.47
C CYS A 499 -24.00 -9.94 11.28
N ASP A 500 -24.91 -10.64 10.60
CA ASP A 500 -24.76 -12.05 10.24
C ASP A 500 -24.39 -12.17 8.74
N LEU A 501 -23.10 -12.37 8.50
CA LEU A 501 -22.49 -12.60 7.18
C LEU A 501 -22.12 -14.08 6.96
N SER A 502 -22.56 -14.99 7.85
CA SER A 502 -22.24 -16.42 7.74
C SER A 502 -22.84 -17.06 6.48
N LEU A 503 -24.00 -16.57 6.04
CA LEU A 503 -24.73 -17.03 4.86
C LEU A 503 -25.38 -15.84 4.14
N ASN A 504 -25.63 -15.96 2.85
CA ASN A 504 -26.50 -15.05 2.12
C ASN A 504 -27.99 -15.39 2.30
N ALA A 505 -28.88 -14.56 1.76
CA ALA A 505 -30.33 -14.78 1.77
C ALA A 505 -30.75 -16.12 1.12
N SER A 506 -29.94 -16.64 0.21
CA SER A 506 -30.13 -17.94 -0.46
C SER A 506 -29.54 -19.12 0.33
N LYS A 507 -29.05 -18.89 1.55
CA LYS A 507 -28.38 -19.88 2.43
C LYS A 507 -27.09 -20.47 1.86
N GLU A 508 -26.41 -19.74 0.96
CA GLU A 508 -25.07 -20.07 0.50
C GLU A 508 -24.02 -19.35 1.37
N SER A 509 -22.84 -19.95 1.56
CA SER A 509 -21.72 -19.29 2.23
C SER A 509 -21.18 -18.15 1.36
N LEU A 510 -20.86 -17.02 1.99
CA LEU A 510 -20.25 -15.86 1.35
C LEU A 510 -18.74 -16.03 1.28
N ASN A 511 -18.14 -15.76 0.11
CA ASN A 511 -16.69 -15.84 -0.10
C ASN A 511 -15.97 -14.51 0.14
N ILE A 512 -16.42 -13.75 1.13
CA ILE A 512 -15.80 -12.47 1.50
C ILE A 512 -14.44 -12.80 2.13
N THR A 513 -13.37 -12.32 1.50
CA THR A 513 -11.99 -12.50 1.93
C THR A 513 -11.46 -11.32 2.72
N LEU A 514 -11.96 -10.10 2.46
CA LEU A 514 -11.57 -8.87 3.16
C LEU A 514 -12.82 -8.20 3.75
N LEU A 515 -12.81 -7.98 5.06
CA LEU A 515 -13.86 -7.26 5.79
C LEU A 515 -13.28 -6.07 6.57
N ASP A 516 -13.75 -4.87 6.22
CA ASP A 516 -13.49 -3.65 6.97
C ASP A 516 -14.68 -3.33 7.89
N TRP A 517 -14.41 -3.28 9.20
CA TRP A 517 -15.38 -3.08 10.26
C TRP A 517 -14.88 -2.09 11.32
N LYS A 518 -14.83 -0.82 10.97
CA LYS A 518 -14.28 0.26 11.80
C LYS A 518 -15.40 1.13 12.36
N PHE A 519 -15.31 1.65 13.58
CA PHE A 519 -16.25 2.66 14.11
C PHE A 519 -15.59 4.04 14.20
N GLU A 520 -16.39 5.08 14.49
CA GLU A 520 -15.84 6.39 14.88
C GLU A 520 -15.46 6.37 16.37
N ALA A 521 -14.38 7.05 16.73
CA ALA A 521 -13.83 7.05 18.09
C ALA A 521 -14.83 7.49 19.17
N ASP A 522 -15.71 8.44 18.84
CA ASP A 522 -16.70 9.01 19.77
C ASP A 522 -18.06 8.28 19.76
N TYR A 523 -18.19 7.22 18.96
CA TYR A 523 -19.46 6.51 18.80
C TYR A 523 -19.86 5.74 20.07
N VAL A 524 -21.12 5.90 20.50
CA VAL A 524 -21.64 5.22 21.69
C VAL A 524 -21.70 3.71 21.45
N ARG A 525 -20.92 3.00 22.26
CA ARG A 525 -20.60 1.57 22.21
C ARG A 525 -21.85 0.70 22.24
N ASN A 526 -22.22 0.12 21.10
CA ASN A 526 -23.24 -0.93 21.03
C ASN A 526 -22.56 -2.29 20.92
N HIS A 527 -23.00 -3.26 21.73
CA HIS A 527 -22.63 -4.65 21.54
C HIS A 527 -23.13 -5.12 20.17
N VAL A 528 -22.20 -5.45 19.27
CA VAL A 528 -22.55 -5.96 17.95
C VAL A 528 -22.48 -7.47 17.96
N CYS A 529 -23.62 -8.13 17.68
CA CYS A 529 -23.62 -9.55 17.39
C CYS A 529 -23.09 -9.77 15.97
N MET A 530 -21.81 -10.11 15.83
CA MET A 530 -21.17 -10.37 14.55
C MET A 530 -20.97 -11.87 14.30
N ARG A 531 -21.33 -12.33 13.09
CA ARG A 531 -20.98 -13.64 12.56
C ARG A 531 -20.26 -13.50 11.24
N LEU A 532 -19.02 -13.94 11.23
CA LEU A 532 -18.13 -13.84 10.08
C LEU A 532 -18.43 -14.95 9.04
N PRO A 533 -18.23 -14.68 7.73
CA PRO A 533 -18.15 -15.71 6.72
C PRO A 533 -16.91 -16.58 6.93
N SER A 534 -17.00 -17.85 6.53
CA SER A 534 -15.92 -18.82 6.73
C SER A 534 -14.66 -18.56 5.89
N GLY A 535 -14.76 -17.71 4.86
CA GLY A 535 -13.69 -17.43 3.89
C GLY A 535 -12.83 -16.21 4.19
N ILE A 536 -13.03 -15.53 5.33
CA ILE A 536 -12.23 -14.33 5.66
C ILE A 536 -10.75 -14.68 5.72
N ALA A 537 -9.95 -13.91 4.98
CA ALA A 537 -8.50 -13.90 5.04
C ALA A 537 -7.99 -12.66 5.80
N GLU A 538 -8.70 -11.54 5.70
CA GLU A 538 -8.31 -10.26 6.31
C GLU A 538 -9.50 -9.62 7.00
N LEU A 539 -9.34 -9.32 8.29
CA LEU A 539 -10.31 -8.58 9.10
C LEU A 539 -9.64 -7.35 9.71
N ASN A 540 -10.16 -6.18 9.35
CA ASN A 540 -9.73 -4.91 9.92
C ASN A 540 -10.87 -4.34 10.77
N ALA A 541 -10.73 -4.45 12.08
CA ALA A 541 -11.65 -3.90 13.05
C ALA A 541 -10.99 -2.74 13.79
N GLU A 542 -11.73 -1.64 13.95
CA GLU A 542 -11.26 -0.47 14.68
C GLU A 542 -12.36 0.06 15.58
N PHE A 543 -12.03 0.46 16.82
CA PHE A 543 -12.99 1.00 17.80
C PHE A 543 -14.18 0.05 18.09
N CYS A 544 -13.97 -1.27 18.05
CA CYS A 544 -15.01 -2.26 18.35
C CYS A 544 -15.10 -2.56 19.87
N GLU A 545 -16.32 -2.73 20.40
CA GLU A 545 -16.57 -3.02 21.83
C GLU A 545 -17.64 -4.08 22.09
N PRO A 546 -17.46 -4.79 23.21
CA PRO A 546 -16.42 -5.79 23.39
C PRO A 546 -16.66 -6.97 22.45
N LEU A 547 -15.60 -7.42 21.79
CA LEU A 547 -15.62 -8.71 21.10
C LEU A 547 -15.70 -9.81 22.17
N ASP A 548 -16.80 -10.55 22.18
CA ASP A 548 -17.01 -11.64 23.14
C ASP A 548 -16.68 -13.00 22.51
N SER A 549 -16.86 -14.07 23.28
CA SER A 549 -16.61 -15.45 22.83
C SER A 549 -17.53 -15.95 21.72
N THR A 550 -18.50 -15.14 21.27
CA THR A 550 -19.39 -15.51 20.16
C THR A 550 -18.78 -15.21 18.79
N LEU A 551 -17.71 -14.39 18.74
CA LEU A 551 -16.97 -14.15 17.50
C LEU A 551 -16.02 -15.32 17.24
N GLU A 552 -16.34 -16.12 16.21
CA GLU A 552 -15.51 -17.24 15.77
C GLU A 552 -14.71 -16.85 14.52
N PHE A 553 -13.39 -17.01 14.60
CA PHE A 553 -12.49 -16.84 13.46
C PHE A 553 -12.32 -18.15 12.70
N SER A 554 -12.23 -18.08 11.37
CA SER A 554 -12.02 -19.24 10.52
C SER A 554 -10.52 -19.54 10.34
N ALA A 555 -10.20 -20.79 9.98
CA ALA A 555 -8.83 -21.20 9.67
C ALA A 555 -8.25 -20.50 8.42
N SER A 556 -9.06 -19.81 7.61
CA SER A 556 -8.59 -19.04 6.45
C SER A 556 -7.97 -17.69 6.80
N LEU A 557 -8.18 -17.20 8.03
CA LEU A 557 -7.69 -15.90 8.49
C LEU A 557 -6.17 -15.84 8.44
N GLN A 558 -5.63 -14.79 7.80
CA GLN A 558 -4.20 -14.51 7.62
C GLN A 558 -3.78 -13.20 8.27
N HIS A 559 -4.64 -12.17 8.20
CA HIS A 559 -4.41 -10.85 8.79
C HIS A 559 -5.57 -10.50 9.73
N LEU A 560 -5.24 -10.21 10.99
CA LEU A 560 -6.20 -9.72 11.99
C LEU A 560 -5.70 -8.41 12.57
N SER A 561 -6.43 -7.33 12.31
CA SER A 561 -6.23 -6.03 12.94
C SER A 561 -7.43 -5.70 13.83
N LEU A 562 -7.18 -5.50 15.11
CA LEU A 562 -8.13 -5.04 16.12
C LEU A 562 -7.54 -3.78 16.77
N THR A 563 -7.62 -2.65 16.07
CA THR A 563 -7.00 -1.39 16.50
C THR A 563 -7.98 -0.60 17.37
N GLN A 564 -7.49 0.00 18.47
CA GLN A 564 -8.31 0.82 19.38
C GLN A 564 -9.58 0.11 19.86
N CYS A 565 -9.56 -1.22 19.94
CA CYS A 565 -10.68 -2.05 20.36
C CYS A 565 -10.63 -2.31 21.87
N HIS A 566 -11.78 -2.50 22.50
CA HIS A 566 -11.85 -2.86 23.91
C HIS A 566 -12.02 -4.38 24.06
N LEU A 567 -10.93 -5.08 24.38
CA LEU A 567 -10.91 -6.51 24.62
C LEU A 567 -10.70 -6.75 26.12
N MET A 568 -11.65 -7.33 26.86
CA MET A 568 -11.38 -7.62 28.28
C MET A 568 -10.24 -8.64 28.45
N ASN A 569 -10.15 -9.61 27.54
CA ASN A 569 -9.12 -10.64 27.45
C ASN A 569 -9.07 -11.17 26.01
N ILE A 570 -7.91 -11.62 25.52
CA ILE A 570 -7.74 -12.19 24.18
C ILE A 570 -8.10 -13.68 24.10
N ALA A 571 -7.91 -14.45 25.17
CA ALA A 571 -8.18 -15.89 25.22
C ALA A 571 -9.56 -16.31 24.66
N PRO A 572 -10.67 -15.56 24.87
CA PRO A 572 -11.97 -15.86 24.27
C PRO A 572 -11.99 -15.89 22.74
N LEU A 573 -11.06 -15.20 22.09
CA LEU A 573 -10.93 -15.14 20.62
C LEU A 573 -10.39 -16.44 20.02
N LYS A 574 -9.82 -17.35 20.83
CA LYS A 574 -9.29 -18.66 20.38
C LYS A 574 -8.40 -18.55 19.13
N LEU A 575 -7.46 -17.61 19.17
CA LEU A 575 -6.55 -17.34 18.04
C LEU A 575 -5.70 -18.56 17.67
N ASP A 576 -5.44 -19.45 18.62
CA ASP A 576 -4.78 -20.75 18.41
C ASP A 576 -5.45 -21.63 17.34
N SER A 577 -6.76 -21.46 17.14
CA SER A 577 -7.53 -22.16 16.10
C SER A 577 -7.30 -21.60 14.69
N CYS A 578 -6.72 -20.40 14.56
CA CYS A 578 -6.46 -19.71 13.29
C CYS A 578 -5.13 -20.19 12.68
N SER A 579 -5.12 -21.40 12.12
CA SER A 579 -3.88 -22.07 11.67
C SER A 579 -3.09 -21.37 10.55
N ASN A 580 -3.69 -20.39 9.86
CA ASN A 580 -3.06 -19.62 8.79
C ASN A 580 -2.77 -18.16 9.20
N LEU A 581 -3.03 -17.76 10.45
CA LEU A 581 -2.83 -16.39 10.89
C LEU A 581 -1.34 -16.03 10.87
N LYS A 582 -0.98 -15.02 10.09
CA LYS A 582 0.40 -14.55 9.91
C LYS A 582 0.65 -13.24 10.63
N TYR A 583 -0.33 -12.34 10.65
CA TYR A 583 -0.18 -11.02 11.25
C TYR A 583 -1.30 -10.72 12.23
N LEU A 584 -0.91 -10.24 13.40
CA LEU A 584 -1.81 -9.80 14.47
C LEU A 584 -1.46 -8.38 14.88
N CYS A 585 -2.41 -7.46 14.75
CA CYS A 585 -2.27 -6.07 15.17
C CYS A 585 -3.34 -5.74 16.20
N LEU A 586 -2.92 -5.28 17.39
CA LEU A 586 -3.81 -4.88 18.49
C LEU A 586 -3.53 -3.44 18.95
N VAL A 587 -2.99 -2.61 18.07
CA VAL A 587 -2.52 -1.25 18.40
C VAL A 587 -3.60 -0.44 19.11
N GLY A 588 -3.27 0.20 20.23
CA GLY A 588 -4.22 1.06 20.94
C GLY A 588 -5.35 0.33 21.67
N SER A 589 -5.41 -1.00 21.60
CA SER A 589 -6.42 -1.78 22.29
C SER A 589 -6.04 -2.02 23.74
N THR A 590 -7.04 -2.06 24.63
CA THR A 590 -6.83 -2.51 26.01
C THR A 590 -7.12 -3.99 26.09
N TYR A 591 -6.23 -4.81 26.67
CA TYR A 591 -6.42 -6.25 26.85
C TYR A 591 -5.56 -6.85 27.94
N THR A 592 -5.85 -8.11 28.27
CA THR A 592 -4.99 -8.99 29.07
C THR A 592 -4.60 -10.21 28.24
N LEU A 593 -3.35 -10.66 28.40
CA LEU A 593 -2.77 -11.80 27.67
C LEU A 593 -2.78 -13.12 28.45
N ASN A 594 -3.16 -13.08 29.72
CA ASN A 594 -3.16 -14.24 30.59
C ASN A 594 -3.88 -15.44 29.96
N ASP A 595 -3.24 -16.61 30.00
CA ASP A 595 -3.73 -17.88 29.45
C ASP A 595 -4.03 -17.84 27.93
N THR A 596 -3.43 -16.90 27.19
CA THR A 596 -3.60 -16.80 25.74
C THR A 596 -2.60 -17.70 25.02
N SER A 597 -3.09 -18.50 24.07
CA SER A 597 -2.27 -19.26 23.13
C SER A 597 -2.37 -18.66 21.74
N PHE A 598 -1.21 -18.51 21.09
CA PHE A 598 -1.10 -17.94 19.75
C PHE A 598 -0.76 -19.04 18.72
N PRO A 599 -1.25 -18.92 17.47
CA PRO A 599 -1.00 -19.93 16.45
C PRO A 599 0.47 -19.89 15.99
N PRO A 600 1.09 -21.06 15.73
CA PRO A 600 2.51 -21.15 15.36
C PRO A 600 2.83 -20.61 13.96
N SER A 601 1.81 -20.20 13.21
CA SER A 601 1.91 -19.57 11.89
C SER A 601 2.29 -18.10 11.93
N LEU A 602 2.18 -17.42 13.10
CA LEU A 602 2.44 -15.98 13.20
C LEU A 602 3.87 -15.60 12.80
N GLU A 603 3.95 -14.55 11.98
CA GLU A 603 5.18 -13.95 11.45
C GLU A 603 5.39 -12.53 11.96
N GLY A 604 4.31 -11.77 12.22
CA GLY A 604 4.36 -10.41 12.75
C GLY A 604 3.29 -10.15 13.82
N ILE A 605 3.70 -9.48 14.90
CA ILE A 605 2.80 -9.04 15.98
C ILE A 605 3.05 -7.56 16.28
N ASP A 606 1.99 -6.78 16.33
CA ASP A 606 2.01 -5.38 16.77
C ASP A 606 1.09 -5.19 17.99
N PHE A 607 1.72 -4.97 19.14
CA PHE A 607 1.12 -4.68 20.44
C PHE A 607 1.47 -3.25 20.91
N SER A 608 1.81 -2.35 19.98
CA SER A 608 2.18 -0.98 20.32
C SER A 608 1.01 -0.16 20.86
N PHE A 609 1.29 0.76 21.79
CA PHE A 609 0.27 1.65 22.36
C PHE A 609 -0.85 0.92 23.14
N THR A 610 -0.58 -0.21 23.80
CA THR A 610 -1.61 -1.04 24.47
C THR A 610 -1.58 -0.96 26.00
N SER A 611 -0.75 -0.07 26.56
CA SER A 611 -0.56 0.12 28.01
C SER A 611 -0.04 -1.11 28.77
N LEU A 612 0.68 -2.02 28.11
CA LEU A 612 1.30 -3.18 28.76
C LEU A 612 2.31 -2.74 29.84
N GLU A 613 2.20 -3.29 31.04
CA GLU A 613 3.14 -3.03 32.15
C GLU A 613 4.31 -4.02 32.20
N GLU A 614 4.14 -5.19 31.58
CA GLU A 614 5.12 -6.28 31.53
C GLU A 614 5.24 -6.83 30.09
N ALA A 615 6.41 -7.39 29.76
CA ALA A 615 6.63 -8.03 28.48
C ALA A 615 5.86 -9.37 28.39
N PRO A 616 5.20 -9.68 27.25
CA PRO A 616 4.31 -10.83 27.15
C PRO A 616 5.04 -12.17 27.01
N THR A 617 5.11 -12.94 28.09
CA THR A 617 5.78 -14.26 28.10
C THR A 617 5.07 -15.32 27.25
N GLU A 618 3.79 -15.09 26.92
CA GLU A 618 2.96 -15.95 26.07
C GLU A 618 3.51 -16.06 24.63
N LEU A 619 4.40 -15.15 24.21
CA LEU A 619 5.01 -15.15 22.88
C LEU A 619 6.21 -16.12 22.74
N SER A 620 6.59 -16.81 23.82
CA SER A 620 7.83 -17.61 23.87
C SER A 620 7.89 -18.79 22.90
N ASN A 621 6.75 -19.23 22.34
CA ASN A 621 6.65 -20.44 21.52
C ASN A 621 6.13 -20.18 20.10
N LEU A 622 6.60 -19.11 19.45
CA LEU A 622 6.22 -18.75 18.08
C LEU A 622 7.38 -18.99 17.08
N PRO A 623 7.48 -20.17 16.43
CA PRO A 623 8.66 -20.59 15.65
C PRO A 623 8.84 -19.87 14.30
N ARG A 624 7.89 -19.01 13.93
CA ARG A 624 7.89 -18.22 12.70
C ARG A 624 7.87 -16.71 12.96
N LEU A 625 7.80 -16.26 14.22
CA LEU A 625 7.74 -14.85 14.55
C LEU A 625 9.04 -14.16 14.12
N ARG A 626 8.92 -13.12 13.31
CA ARG A 626 10.02 -12.33 12.76
C ARG A 626 9.97 -10.90 13.25
N ILE A 627 8.78 -10.32 13.33
CA ILE A 627 8.57 -8.91 13.71
C ILE A 627 7.72 -8.87 14.98
N LEU A 628 8.22 -8.16 16.00
CA LEU A 628 7.49 -7.92 17.24
C LEU A 628 7.60 -6.43 17.62
N ASP A 629 6.47 -5.73 17.61
CA ASP A 629 6.37 -4.35 18.09
C ASP A 629 5.64 -4.30 19.44
N LEU A 630 6.36 -3.84 20.46
CA LEU A 630 5.92 -3.60 21.84
C LEU A 630 6.11 -2.13 22.23
N SER A 631 6.28 -1.23 21.25
CA SER A 631 6.57 0.17 21.50
C SER A 631 5.41 0.94 22.14
N MET A 632 5.71 2.10 22.73
CA MET A 632 4.72 3.01 23.31
C MET A 632 3.83 2.33 24.38
N ASN A 633 4.42 1.46 25.20
CA ASN A 633 3.76 0.78 26.32
C ASN A 633 4.26 1.34 27.67
N LEU A 634 3.94 0.66 28.78
CA LEU A 634 4.32 1.04 30.14
C LEU A 634 5.35 0.07 30.75
N ILE A 635 6.03 -0.73 29.92
CA ILE A 635 6.91 -1.81 30.37
C ILE A 635 8.10 -1.22 31.14
N THR A 636 8.34 -1.73 32.35
CA THR A 636 9.45 -1.26 33.22
C THR A 636 10.64 -2.22 33.24
N HIS A 637 10.39 -3.51 33.06
CA HIS A 637 11.39 -4.56 33.07
C HIS A 637 11.06 -5.54 31.95
N VAL A 638 12.07 -5.93 31.18
CA VAL A 638 11.91 -6.95 30.13
C VAL A 638 12.71 -8.18 30.52
N ASP A 639 12.02 -9.28 30.74
CA ASP A 639 12.59 -10.62 30.83
C ASP A 639 11.71 -11.55 29.97
N ILE A 640 12.14 -11.79 28.73
CA ILE A 640 11.34 -12.52 27.75
C ILE A 640 12.21 -13.54 26.99
N GLU A 641 11.66 -14.75 26.82
CA GLU A 641 12.19 -15.75 25.90
C GLU A 641 11.49 -15.59 24.55
N LEU A 642 12.25 -15.37 23.48
CA LEU A 642 11.75 -15.20 22.12
C LEU A 642 12.21 -16.35 21.23
N SER A 643 11.59 -16.54 20.07
CA SER A 643 12.09 -17.47 19.07
C SER A 643 13.37 -16.94 18.40
N SER A 644 14.30 -17.83 18.06
CA SER A 644 15.48 -17.51 17.24
C SER A 644 15.16 -16.97 15.83
N SER A 645 13.90 -17.02 15.40
CA SER A 645 13.45 -16.43 14.13
C SER A 645 13.17 -14.92 14.19
N VAL A 646 13.16 -14.29 15.37
CA VAL A 646 12.89 -12.85 15.50
C VAL A 646 14.03 -12.06 14.86
N GLU A 647 13.67 -11.21 13.91
CA GLU A 647 14.58 -10.35 13.13
C GLU A 647 14.46 -8.88 13.55
N SER A 648 13.26 -8.42 13.92
CA SER A 648 13.03 -7.03 14.36
C SER A 648 12.21 -7.00 15.65
N LEU A 649 12.76 -6.32 16.66
CA LEU A 649 12.11 -6.11 17.96
C LEU A 649 12.04 -4.62 18.29
N ASN A 650 10.84 -4.10 18.46
CA ASN A 650 10.62 -2.72 18.88
C ASN A 650 10.11 -2.64 20.32
N LEU A 651 10.87 -2.00 21.20
CA LEU A 651 10.57 -1.74 22.60
C LEU A 651 10.64 -0.24 22.92
N SER A 652 10.68 0.62 21.90
CA SER A 652 10.85 2.07 22.08
C SER A 652 9.66 2.72 22.79
N GLY A 653 9.87 3.85 23.47
CA GLY A 653 8.78 4.59 24.12
C GLY A 653 8.14 3.87 25.30
N ASN A 654 8.90 3.07 26.04
CA ASN A 654 8.48 2.39 27.26
C ASN A 654 9.11 3.07 28.50
N ARG A 655 9.14 2.37 29.63
CA ARG A 655 9.77 2.82 30.89
C ARG A 655 10.87 1.85 31.33
N ILE A 656 11.53 1.18 30.38
CA ILE A 656 12.40 0.04 30.64
C ILE A 656 13.65 0.50 31.39
N GLU A 657 13.88 -0.04 32.58
CA GLU A 657 15.07 0.18 33.41
C GLU A 657 16.07 -0.97 33.31
N SER A 658 15.58 -2.20 33.03
CA SER A 658 16.43 -3.37 32.78
C SER A 658 15.88 -4.28 31.68
N LEU A 659 16.80 -4.86 30.90
CA LEU A 659 16.53 -5.69 29.72
C LEU A 659 17.26 -7.03 29.82
N LEU A 660 16.52 -8.12 29.67
CA LEU A 660 17.03 -9.47 29.54
C LEU A 660 16.27 -10.20 28.42
N LEU A 661 16.95 -10.39 27.29
CA LEU A 661 16.43 -11.20 26.19
C LEU A 661 17.04 -12.59 26.24
N SER A 662 16.22 -13.60 26.02
CA SER A 662 16.68 -14.97 25.76
C SER A 662 16.05 -15.51 24.50
N PHE A 663 16.74 -16.41 23.79
CA PHE A 663 16.29 -16.94 22.51
C PHE A 663 16.23 -18.45 22.54
N ARG A 664 15.09 -18.99 22.12
CA ARG A 664 14.79 -20.41 22.06
C ARG A 664 15.07 -20.98 20.66
N GLY A 665 15.61 -22.19 20.64
CA GLY A 665 15.89 -22.95 19.43
C GLY A 665 17.36 -23.34 19.30
N GLU A 666 17.65 -24.24 18.37
CA GLU A 666 19.00 -24.74 18.09
C GLU A 666 19.77 -23.85 17.08
N CYS A 667 19.08 -22.88 16.47
CA CYS A 667 19.66 -21.96 15.49
C CYS A 667 20.25 -20.73 16.19
N GLU A 668 21.34 -20.18 15.65
CA GLU A 668 21.85 -18.88 16.09
C GLU A 668 20.74 -17.82 15.91
N PRO A 669 20.44 -16.99 16.94
CA PRO A 669 19.47 -15.91 16.85
C PRO A 669 19.97 -14.86 15.86
N ARG A 670 19.03 -14.22 15.16
CA ARG A 670 19.30 -13.33 14.02
C ARG A 670 18.63 -11.97 14.19
N LEU A 671 18.63 -11.45 15.41
CA LEU A 671 18.07 -10.13 15.66
C LEU A 671 18.86 -9.09 14.85
N TRP A 672 18.18 -8.51 13.85
CA TRP A 672 18.72 -7.57 12.87
C TRP A 672 18.55 -6.13 13.36
N ASN A 673 17.33 -5.78 13.82
CA ASN A 673 17.02 -4.48 14.41
C ASN A 673 16.53 -4.64 15.85
N LEU A 674 17.04 -3.78 16.73
CA LEU A 674 16.55 -3.63 18.09
C LEU A 674 16.33 -2.15 18.42
N PHE A 675 15.09 -1.80 18.70
CA PHE A 675 14.71 -0.43 19.04
C PHE A 675 14.39 -0.30 20.52
N LEU A 676 15.22 0.43 21.25
CA LEU A 676 15.10 0.70 22.68
C LEU A 676 15.04 2.20 22.97
N GLY A 677 14.89 3.04 21.94
CA GLY A 677 14.85 4.48 22.12
C GLY A 677 13.71 4.94 23.04
N ARG A 678 13.87 6.08 23.71
CA ARG A 678 12.87 6.65 24.65
C ARG A 678 12.50 5.67 25.78
N ASN A 679 13.51 5.22 26.52
CA ASN A 679 13.37 4.36 27.71
C ASN A 679 14.16 4.94 28.90
N LYS A 680 14.39 4.14 29.95
CA LYS A 680 15.15 4.53 31.15
C LYS A 680 16.37 3.62 31.36
N LEU A 681 16.91 3.06 30.29
CA LEU A 681 18.09 2.20 30.38
C LEU A 681 19.30 3.03 30.81
N ARG A 682 20.20 2.42 31.58
CA ARG A 682 21.47 3.02 32.01
C ARG A 682 22.69 2.22 31.58
N GLU A 683 22.48 0.94 31.32
CA GLU A 683 23.50 0.02 30.87
C GLU A 683 22.87 -0.98 29.92
N ILE A 684 23.61 -1.37 28.89
CA ILE A 684 23.29 -2.51 28.05
C ILE A 684 24.52 -3.38 27.87
N THR A 685 24.33 -4.68 28.12
CA THR A 685 25.42 -5.67 28.06
C THR A 685 25.12 -6.76 27.04
N GLY A 686 26.16 -7.48 26.60
CA GLY A 686 25.96 -8.66 25.75
C GLY A 686 24.95 -9.66 26.33
N SER A 687 24.98 -9.88 27.64
CA SER A 687 23.98 -10.74 28.32
C SER A 687 22.55 -10.18 28.26
N SER A 688 22.39 -8.86 28.27
CA SER A 688 21.07 -8.20 28.13
C SER A 688 20.43 -8.54 26.78
N LEU A 689 21.25 -8.69 25.74
CA LEU A 689 20.84 -9.09 24.38
C LEU A 689 20.78 -10.60 24.17
N GLY A 690 20.96 -11.39 25.23
CA GLY A 690 20.95 -12.86 25.15
C GLY A 690 22.23 -13.47 24.61
N PHE A 691 23.36 -12.75 24.62
CA PHE A 691 24.65 -13.33 24.24
C PHE A 691 25.02 -14.44 25.21
N ARG A 692 25.49 -15.56 24.66
CA ARG A 692 26.09 -16.68 25.40
C ARG A 692 27.48 -16.92 24.84
N SER A 693 28.28 -17.77 25.51
CA SER A 693 29.71 -17.98 25.19
C SER A 693 30.04 -18.19 23.70
N ASN A 694 29.09 -18.71 22.91
CA ASN A 694 29.24 -18.97 21.46
C ASN A 694 28.12 -18.36 20.60
N VAL A 695 27.20 -17.57 21.18
CA VAL A 695 26.00 -17.08 20.50
C VAL A 695 25.98 -15.56 20.59
N VAL A 696 26.13 -14.90 19.44
CA VAL A 696 26.16 -13.44 19.27
C VAL A 696 25.27 -13.11 18.07
N HIS A 697 24.57 -11.98 18.10
CA HIS A 697 23.83 -11.46 16.95
C HIS A 697 24.79 -10.91 15.89
N LYS A 698 25.44 -11.80 15.12
CA LYS A 698 26.48 -11.47 14.13
C LYS A 698 25.99 -10.62 12.96
N ASP A 699 24.67 -10.55 12.79
CA ASP A 699 24.00 -9.83 11.71
C ASP A 699 23.20 -8.61 12.25
N MET A 700 23.40 -8.21 13.52
CA MET A 700 22.71 -7.04 14.06
C MET A 700 23.20 -5.79 13.34
N TYR A 701 22.29 -5.17 12.62
CA TYR A 701 22.54 -4.05 11.74
C TYR A 701 22.20 -2.72 12.39
N GLU A 702 21.17 -2.72 13.23
CA GLU A 702 20.68 -1.52 13.89
C GLU A 702 20.35 -1.74 15.36
N LEU A 703 20.87 -0.82 16.19
CA LEU A 703 20.59 -0.72 17.61
C LEU A 703 20.26 0.74 17.94
N ASP A 704 19.03 0.99 18.35
CA ASP A 704 18.59 2.31 18.78
C ASP A 704 18.49 2.40 20.31
N LEU A 705 19.35 3.22 20.90
CA LEU A 705 19.39 3.56 22.33
C LEU A 705 19.08 5.05 22.56
N SER A 706 18.57 5.77 21.55
CA SER A 706 18.34 7.21 21.64
C SER A 706 17.35 7.55 22.76
N ASP A 707 17.41 8.78 23.27
CA ASP A 707 16.50 9.29 24.30
C ASP A 707 16.41 8.39 25.55
N ASN A 708 17.49 7.70 25.90
CA ASN A 708 17.69 7.07 27.21
C ASN A 708 18.57 7.98 28.11
N GLU A 709 18.56 7.75 29.43
CA GLU A 709 19.57 8.33 30.33
C GLU A 709 20.95 7.77 29.95
N GLU A 710 22.03 8.58 29.97
CA GLU A 710 23.42 8.22 29.53
C GLU A 710 23.74 6.70 29.55
N VAL A 711 23.42 5.99 28.45
CA VAL A 711 23.53 4.52 28.42
C VAL A 711 24.97 4.10 28.24
N THR A 712 25.47 3.32 29.18
CA THR A 712 26.78 2.68 29.07
C THR A 712 26.67 1.36 28.30
N MET A 713 27.54 1.15 27.31
CA MET A 713 27.69 -0.13 26.62
C MET A 713 28.98 -0.81 27.06
N ASP A 714 28.91 -2.10 27.40
CA ASP A 714 30.12 -2.85 27.72
C ASP A 714 31.03 -3.01 26.48
N GLN A 715 32.36 -2.96 26.69
CA GLN A 715 33.32 -3.01 25.59
C GLN A 715 33.29 -4.33 24.80
N GLY A 716 32.89 -5.43 25.45
CA GLY A 716 32.75 -6.74 24.82
C GLY A 716 31.58 -6.75 23.84
N LEU A 717 30.46 -6.14 24.20
CA LEU A 717 29.32 -5.92 23.31
C LEU A 717 29.70 -5.07 22.10
N LEU A 718 30.34 -3.92 22.32
CA LEU A 718 30.74 -3.03 21.22
C LEU A 718 31.70 -3.72 20.26
N PHE A 719 32.68 -4.46 20.78
CA PHE A 719 33.60 -5.26 19.95
C PHE A 719 32.85 -6.32 19.14
N SER A 720 31.92 -7.04 19.78
CA SER A 720 31.15 -8.13 19.15
C SER A 720 30.25 -7.64 18.03
N LEU A 721 29.67 -6.43 18.15
CA LEU A 721 28.77 -5.84 17.16
C LEU A 721 29.46 -4.95 16.13
N SER A 722 30.71 -4.53 16.38
CA SER A 722 31.42 -3.50 15.58
C SER A 722 31.50 -3.77 14.06
N ASN A 723 31.45 -5.03 13.64
CA ASN A 723 31.52 -5.43 12.23
C ASN A 723 30.16 -5.53 11.55
N SER A 724 29.08 -5.69 12.32
CA SER A 724 27.71 -5.86 11.78
C SER A 724 26.88 -4.59 11.90
N LEU A 725 27.13 -3.80 12.95
CA LEU A 725 26.31 -2.64 13.30
C LEU A 725 26.62 -1.44 12.40
N GLN A 726 25.69 -1.16 11.49
CA GLN A 726 25.76 0.02 10.62
C GLN A 726 25.12 1.24 11.28
N TYR A 727 24.07 1.04 12.09
CA TYR A 727 23.35 2.12 12.75
C TYR A 727 23.34 1.89 14.26
N LEU A 728 23.92 2.85 14.99
CA LEU A 728 23.92 2.89 16.44
C LEU A 728 23.43 4.26 16.86
N TRP A 729 22.15 4.36 17.19
CA TRP A 729 21.54 5.62 17.60
C TRP A 729 21.70 5.80 19.10
N ILE A 730 22.28 6.93 19.50
CA ILE A 730 22.43 7.30 20.92
C ILE A 730 22.16 8.79 21.09
N THR A 731 21.84 9.22 22.31
CA THR A 731 21.81 10.64 22.66
C THR A 731 23.20 11.08 23.10
N ASP A 732 23.70 12.17 22.52
CA ASP A 732 24.98 12.77 22.89
C ASP A 732 24.87 13.70 24.11
N GLU A 733 26.00 14.32 24.48
CA GLU A 733 26.09 15.22 25.65
C GLU A 733 25.23 16.49 25.49
N ASP A 734 24.92 16.89 24.26
CA ASP A 734 24.08 18.05 23.93
C ASP A 734 22.58 17.69 23.88
N GLY A 735 22.23 16.42 24.14
CA GLY A 735 20.86 15.93 24.10
C GLY A 735 20.35 15.63 22.69
N MET A 736 21.24 15.57 21.69
CA MET A 736 20.89 15.31 20.29
C MET A 736 21.03 13.83 19.96
N VAL A 737 20.15 13.32 19.10
CA VAL A 737 20.20 11.93 18.63
C VAL A 737 21.21 11.82 17.49
N VAL A 738 22.28 11.08 17.72
CA VAL A 738 23.38 10.88 16.76
C VAL A 738 23.57 9.41 16.42
N ASN A 739 24.04 9.15 15.20
CA ASN A 739 24.46 7.81 14.77
C ASN A 739 25.97 7.64 14.98
N LYS A 740 26.38 6.70 15.83
CA LYS A 740 27.80 6.30 16.05
C LYS A 740 28.20 5.01 15.32
N GLY A 741 27.31 4.45 14.51
CA GLY A 741 27.59 3.28 13.67
C GLY A 741 28.42 3.64 12.43
N GLN A 742 28.63 2.65 11.55
CA GLN A 742 29.37 2.86 10.29
C GLN A 742 28.53 3.55 9.18
N GLY A 743 27.24 3.81 9.43
CA GLY A 743 26.27 4.37 8.48
C GLY A 743 26.56 5.83 8.10
N LYS A 744 26.69 6.09 6.80
CA LYS A 744 27.22 7.36 6.23
C LYS A 744 26.18 8.32 5.66
N LEU A 745 24.89 7.99 5.64
CA LEU A 745 24.00 8.54 4.62
C LEU A 745 22.89 9.50 5.09
N PHE A 746 22.42 9.47 6.35
CA PHE A 746 21.16 10.16 6.69
C PHE A 746 21.15 10.96 8.00
N CYS A 747 22.32 11.38 8.50
CA CYS A 747 22.40 12.30 9.63
C CYS A 747 23.28 13.50 9.27
N HIS A 748 22.80 14.71 9.56
CA HIS A 748 23.70 15.84 9.73
C HIS A 748 23.75 16.26 11.19
N ARG A 749 25.00 16.24 11.69
CA ARG A 749 25.58 16.89 12.87
C ARG A 749 24.78 16.87 14.16
#